data_AF-A0A924BQ42-F1
#
_entry.id   AF-A0A924BQ42-F1
#
_cell.length_a   1.000
_cell.length_b   1.000
_cell.length_c   1.000
_cell.angle_alpha   90.00
_cell.angle_beta   90.00
_cell.angle_gamma   90.00
#
_symmetry.space_group_name_H-M   'P 1'
#
loop_
_entity.id
_entity.type
_entity.pdbx_description
1 polymer ?
#
loop_
_entity_poly.entity_id
_entity_poly.type
_entity_poly.pdbx_seq_one_letter_code
_entity_poly.pdbx_strand_id
1 'polypeptide(L)'
;MNPFATIIVPTFNQAQYIEQALNSLLAQTDIDWEAVVVNDGSTDSTAEIIEGYAANDPRIRIIHKKNGGVASALNRGLMEARGCWIHWLSSDDIFEPEKLAINRRWIEANPDCNFFFSYFTLLTESSGKRESRELWGQLPNPEYQIIGLLYRNYINGISICVNREAWAECGYFDNELYYAQDYDQWLRLLSKNRGIFIPEWTVVSRNHAEQGSEKFPDACYFDTAKAAISFINNHSFSEIVPWSDLSDEKSASLAILAALEVACDSSSFLYCLGPNPALILRILEWVFSSEHYMKMHGAMVCDRIREMSLANGDGDDWSWMWAQLALSLAGECRRIKYSRIDPKIIAVNLCYARQLSSELAHLSIRDYLRQFMSVSLDIELLPKIVRPRIVFFVNTHTEKIPEVIDFSRLLTTRNYRPLIILIDGHNEISSYALSSGISVISLSSLDKNTLPWLGEFELAVSLNAEILSFWTGAKQKIIWDGTDPDNFYAQNLSTIFDRNIDAEARVVIFLERVLWAGGAERVVHEVVRNLNRNRYRPIILTLFDEHCQGSALQSDVEILNINNEAFDTAVESNLTPIRSQSWVLIVLRRLLKLSRATYHKLFGKDFREYIGVGRRIRKMKLILTSAMSPDIKPSTEKSKISGEIKSQSELNSTVDFSRLMSHYNPLVNRLIHVTGRFPANSVLITIMEEATITAWLARASLQQPYIASLHTVESECIPRLFPNNDQYLAEKWMLAEACKASNTVIFPGEGAARDLSENFGVAMDKITTIWNPVNCMQIRRQSKQRDEHVLTWVEVAKTKFKMVHVGRLDGEKNHELLLEICVELKKRGRAFSLAIVGEGRDRHWIEQKILKENLQEQVFLVGQQKNPYTWMAAADTLILTSRFESFALVLVEAMACGTAVVSVDCPTGPGEILKNGAYGVLVENYDANAFATAVETLMDDEHLRMSMVETGYARVGEFDVKTIIPKWEELLDRMSELKAPAKTT
;
A
#
# COMPACT_ATOMS: atom_id res chain seq x y z
N MET A 1 -25.19 -0.46 50.51
CA MET A 1 -24.36 -1.34 49.67
C MET A 1 -23.70 -0.47 48.62
N ASN A 2 -22.47 -0.78 48.22
CA ASN A 2 -21.86 -0.12 47.07
C ASN A 2 -22.62 -0.57 45.81
N PRO A 3 -22.86 0.33 44.83
CA PRO A 3 -23.48 -0.07 43.57
C PRO A 3 -22.59 -1.11 42.86
N PHE A 4 -23.16 -1.95 42.01
CA PHE A 4 -22.35 -2.88 41.23
C PHE A 4 -21.43 -2.13 40.26
N ALA A 5 -21.96 -1.14 39.53
CA ALA A 5 -21.22 -0.35 38.55
C ALA A 5 -21.21 1.15 38.85
N THR A 6 -20.08 1.82 38.58
CA THR A 6 -20.03 3.28 38.41
C THR A 6 -19.80 3.59 36.93
N ILE A 7 -20.67 4.40 36.34
CA ILE A 7 -20.49 4.95 34.99
C ILE A 7 -19.98 6.38 35.12
N ILE A 8 -18.79 6.65 34.60
CA ILE A 8 -18.22 8.00 34.56
C ILE A 8 -18.64 8.66 33.26
N VAL A 9 -19.27 9.84 33.36
CA VAL A 9 -19.77 10.61 32.22
C VAL A 9 -19.06 11.97 32.18
N PRO A 10 -17.92 12.12 31.48
CA PRO A 10 -17.29 13.41 31.29
C PRO A 10 -18.11 14.25 30.29
N THR A 11 -18.35 15.52 30.61
CA THR A 11 -19.09 16.42 29.71
C THR A 11 -18.56 17.85 29.74
N PHE A 12 -18.48 18.46 28.56
CA PHE A 12 -18.11 19.87 28.36
C PHE A 12 -18.78 20.40 27.09
N ASN A 13 -19.75 21.30 27.22
CA ASN A 13 -20.48 21.92 26.11
C ASN A 13 -21.14 20.89 25.15
N GLN A 14 -21.91 19.96 25.71
CA GLN A 14 -22.55 18.86 24.98
C GLN A 14 -24.08 18.87 25.12
N ALA A 15 -24.70 20.06 25.20
CA ALA A 15 -26.14 20.18 25.38
C ALA A 15 -26.95 19.43 24.30
N GLN A 16 -26.41 19.31 23.08
CA GLN A 16 -27.07 18.61 21.99
C GLN A 16 -27.12 17.07 22.12
N TYR A 17 -26.25 16.45 22.94
CA TYR A 17 -26.14 14.99 23.00
C TYR A 17 -26.31 14.39 24.39
N ILE A 18 -25.97 15.12 25.44
CA ILE A 18 -25.93 14.60 26.82
C ILE A 18 -27.25 13.97 27.26
N GLU A 19 -28.38 14.48 26.76
CA GLU A 19 -29.71 13.92 27.05
C GLU A 19 -29.84 12.47 26.55
N GLN A 20 -29.35 12.17 25.34
CA GLN A 20 -29.40 10.81 24.80
C GLN A 20 -28.47 9.86 25.59
N ALA A 21 -27.30 10.34 25.99
CA ALA A 21 -26.37 9.57 26.82
C ALA A 21 -27.01 9.22 28.17
N LEU A 22 -27.60 10.18 28.88
CA LEU A 22 -28.23 9.94 30.18
C LEU A 22 -29.49 9.07 30.06
N ASN A 23 -30.31 9.27 29.03
CA ASN A 23 -31.46 8.38 28.76
C ASN A 23 -31.04 6.93 28.53
N SER A 24 -29.87 6.69 27.92
CA SER A 24 -29.34 5.34 27.73
C SER A 24 -28.96 4.63 29.05
N LEU A 25 -28.58 5.40 30.07
CA LEU A 25 -28.35 4.88 31.42
C LEU A 25 -29.66 4.52 32.12
N LEU A 26 -30.67 5.40 32.02
CA LEU A 26 -31.99 5.15 32.58
C LEU A 26 -32.68 3.92 31.96
N ALA A 27 -32.33 3.61 30.71
CA ALA A 27 -32.85 2.45 29.98
C ALA A 27 -32.12 1.13 30.32
N GLN A 28 -31.09 1.13 31.16
CA GLN A 28 -30.36 -0.10 31.50
C GLN A 28 -31.27 -1.11 32.23
N THR A 29 -31.24 -2.37 31.79
CA THR A 29 -32.03 -3.45 32.38
C THR A 29 -31.51 -3.92 33.74
N ASP A 30 -30.20 -3.80 33.97
CA ASP A 30 -29.60 -3.91 35.30
C ASP A 30 -29.62 -2.52 35.94
N ILE A 31 -30.32 -2.39 37.07
CA ILE A 31 -30.57 -1.10 37.73
C ILE A 31 -29.55 -0.76 38.82
N ASP A 32 -28.63 -1.68 39.14
CA ASP A 32 -27.66 -1.57 40.23
C ASP A 32 -26.40 -0.82 39.78
N TRP A 33 -26.55 0.48 39.57
CA TRP A 33 -25.48 1.35 39.13
C TRP A 33 -25.59 2.75 39.73
N GLU A 34 -24.48 3.49 39.71
CA GLU A 34 -24.46 4.95 39.85
C GLU A 34 -23.78 5.58 38.62
N ALA A 35 -24.14 6.82 38.33
CA ALA A 35 -23.45 7.63 37.34
C ALA A 35 -22.79 8.83 38.02
N VAL A 36 -21.50 9.05 37.72
CA VAL A 36 -20.77 10.25 38.13
C VAL A 36 -20.58 11.12 36.90
N VAL A 37 -21.46 12.11 36.75
CA VAL A 37 -21.43 13.08 35.64
C VAL A 37 -20.51 14.22 36.02
N VAL A 38 -19.38 14.34 35.33
CA VAL A 38 -18.37 15.37 35.60
C VAL A 38 -18.51 16.48 34.57
N ASN A 39 -19.12 17.58 34.96
CA ASN A 39 -19.22 18.79 34.15
C ASN A 39 -17.90 19.56 34.24
N ASP A 40 -17.11 19.51 33.18
CA ASP A 40 -15.78 20.11 33.07
C ASP A 40 -15.86 21.60 32.69
N GLY A 41 -16.78 22.33 33.30
CA GLY A 41 -16.91 23.78 33.16
C GLY A 41 -17.70 24.25 31.94
N SER A 42 -18.76 23.53 31.57
CA SER A 42 -19.64 23.90 30.44
C SER A 42 -20.22 25.32 30.58
N THR A 43 -20.35 26.00 29.46
CA THR A 43 -20.88 27.36 29.32
C THR A 43 -22.19 27.42 28.53
N ASP A 44 -22.61 26.31 27.93
CA ASP A 44 -23.92 26.13 27.29
C ASP A 44 -24.97 25.57 28.28
N SER A 45 -26.12 25.14 27.76
CA SER A 45 -27.20 24.55 28.57
C SER A 45 -26.90 23.15 29.14
N THR A 46 -25.69 22.60 28.97
CA THR A 46 -25.34 21.26 29.49
C THR A 46 -25.55 21.17 31.00
N ALA A 47 -25.18 22.21 31.76
CA ALA A 47 -25.32 22.23 33.22
C ALA A 47 -26.78 22.12 33.67
N GLU A 48 -27.67 22.87 33.04
CA GLU A 48 -29.12 22.85 33.32
C GLU A 48 -29.71 21.45 33.04
N ILE A 49 -29.33 20.84 31.91
CA ILE A 49 -29.82 19.51 31.53
C ILE A 49 -29.41 18.47 32.57
N ILE A 50 -28.12 18.37 32.91
CA ILE A 50 -27.65 17.34 33.84
C ILE A 50 -28.25 17.53 35.25
N GLU A 51 -28.42 18.78 35.71
CA GLU A 51 -29.06 19.10 36.99
C GLU A 51 -30.52 18.61 37.03
N GLY A 52 -31.25 18.77 35.93
CA GLY A 52 -32.59 18.21 35.78
C GLY A 52 -32.62 16.68 35.93
N TYR A 53 -31.63 15.96 35.38
CA TYR A 53 -31.55 14.50 35.53
C TYR A 53 -31.20 14.09 36.98
N ALA A 54 -30.22 14.73 37.62
CA ALA A 54 -29.84 14.41 39.00
C ALA A 54 -30.93 14.74 40.03
N ALA A 55 -31.77 15.75 39.76
CA ALA A 55 -32.93 16.05 40.59
C ALA A 55 -34.01 14.95 40.52
N ASN A 56 -34.08 14.22 39.40
CA ASN A 56 -35.10 13.20 39.14
C ASN A 56 -34.63 11.77 39.41
N ASP A 57 -33.33 11.48 39.30
CA ASP A 57 -32.77 10.15 39.59
C ASP A 57 -31.55 10.24 40.53
N PRO A 58 -31.66 9.74 41.78
CA PRO A 58 -30.59 9.83 42.77
C PRO A 58 -29.34 9.00 42.45
N ARG A 59 -29.41 8.11 41.43
CA ARG A 59 -28.24 7.37 40.93
C ARG A 59 -27.29 8.27 40.15
N ILE A 60 -27.76 9.43 39.66
CA ILE A 60 -26.97 10.38 38.89
C ILE A 60 -26.41 11.46 39.82
N ARG A 61 -25.10 11.45 40.03
CA ARG A 61 -24.35 12.44 40.83
C ARG A 61 -23.57 13.37 39.92
N ILE A 62 -23.70 14.67 40.15
CA ILE A 62 -23.00 15.68 39.36
C ILE A 62 -21.81 16.24 40.13
N ILE A 63 -20.70 16.46 39.42
CA ILE A 63 -19.53 17.18 39.91
C ILE A 63 -19.20 18.29 38.92
N HIS A 64 -19.23 19.53 39.38
CA HIS A 64 -18.76 20.66 38.60
C HIS A 64 -17.29 20.95 38.94
N LYS A 65 -16.48 21.13 37.91
CA LYS A 65 -15.10 21.58 38.04
C LYS A 65 -14.76 22.58 36.95
N LYS A 66 -13.63 23.28 37.12
CA LYS A 66 -13.05 24.08 36.04
C LYS A 66 -12.53 23.17 34.93
N ASN A 67 -12.70 23.58 33.67
CA ASN A 67 -12.21 22.84 32.50
C ASN A 67 -10.72 22.48 32.66
N GLY A 68 -10.44 21.19 32.53
CA GLY A 68 -9.09 20.63 32.52
C GLY A 68 -8.91 19.53 31.46
N GLY A 69 -9.88 19.34 30.56
CA GLY A 69 -9.87 18.31 29.53
C GLY A 69 -10.45 16.97 29.98
N VAL A 70 -10.65 16.07 29.01
CA VAL A 70 -11.33 14.78 29.19
C VAL A 70 -10.64 13.91 30.23
N ALA A 71 -9.30 13.80 30.19
CA ALA A 71 -8.52 13.05 31.20
C ALA A 71 -8.76 13.58 32.61
N SER A 72 -8.77 14.91 32.80
CA SER A 72 -9.03 15.54 34.09
C SER A 72 -10.44 15.26 34.61
N ALA A 73 -11.43 15.26 33.73
CA ALA A 73 -12.82 14.94 34.07
C ALA A 73 -12.98 13.46 34.45
N LEU A 74 -12.44 12.54 33.65
CA LEU A 74 -12.44 11.10 33.92
C LEU A 74 -11.75 10.79 35.25
N ASN A 75 -10.58 11.38 35.50
CA ASN A 75 -9.84 11.22 36.76
C ASN A 75 -10.64 11.69 37.96
N ARG A 76 -11.36 12.82 37.86
CA ARG A 76 -12.25 13.26 38.93
C ARG A 76 -13.40 12.28 39.15
N GLY A 77 -13.95 11.71 38.09
CA GLY A 77 -14.99 10.67 38.19
C GLY A 77 -14.47 9.41 38.88
N LEU A 78 -13.28 8.94 38.53
CA LEU A 78 -12.64 7.76 39.13
C LEU A 78 -12.42 7.93 40.64
N MET A 79 -12.01 9.12 41.09
CA MET A 79 -11.83 9.42 42.53
C MET A 79 -13.14 9.34 43.33
N GLU A 80 -14.29 9.46 42.67
CA GLU A 80 -15.61 9.58 43.28
C GLU A 80 -16.46 8.33 43.09
N ALA A 81 -15.95 7.38 42.31
CA ALA A 81 -16.60 6.12 42.00
C ALA A 81 -16.68 5.22 43.25
N ARG A 82 -17.87 4.68 43.51
CA ARG A 82 -18.14 3.77 44.63
C ARG A 82 -18.41 2.35 44.16
N GLY A 83 -18.71 2.18 42.87
CA GLY A 83 -19.00 0.91 42.24
C GLY A 83 -17.82 -0.05 42.24
N CYS A 84 -18.11 -1.35 42.21
CA CYS A 84 -17.09 -2.39 42.07
C CYS A 84 -16.49 -2.41 40.66
N TRP A 85 -17.31 -2.11 39.66
CA TRP A 85 -16.92 -2.09 38.24
C TRP A 85 -17.05 -0.68 37.66
N ILE A 86 -16.03 -0.26 36.92
CA ILE A 86 -15.94 1.06 36.31
C ILE A 86 -16.27 0.94 34.83
N HIS A 87 -17.14 1.84 34.39
CA HIS A 87 -17.48 2.09 33.00
C HIS A 87 -17.26 3.56 32.66
N TRP A 88 -17.06 3.82 31.37
CA TRP A 88 -17.02 5.16 30.81
C TRP A 88 -18.14 5.28 29.77
N LEU A 89 -18.91 6.36 29.83
CA LEU A 89 -19.84 6.78 28.79
C LEU A 89 -19.50 8.21 28.36
N SER A 90 -19.04 8.40 27.12
CA SER A 90 -18.88 9.74 26.56
C SER A 90 -20.24 10.42 26.44
N SER A 91 -20.27 11.75 26.58
CA SER A 91 -21.52 12.53 26.61
C SER A 91 -22.25 12.62 25.27
N ASP A 92 -21.61 12.17 24.19
CA ASP A 92 -22.08 12.06 22.82
C ASP A 92 -22.46 10.63 22.38
N ASP A 93 -22.17 9.64 23.23
CA ASP A 93 -22.35 8.21 22.97
C ASP A 93 -23.57 7.62 23.70
N ILE A 94 -23.88 6.34 23.44
CA ILE A 94 -25.08 5.65 23.95
C ILE A 94 -24.70 4.24 24.44
N PHE A 95 -25.21 3.84 25.60
CA PHE A 95 -25.20 2.43 26.02
C PHE A 95 -26.40 1.68 25.47
N GLU A 96 -26.20 0.47 24.97
CA GLU A 96 -27.30 -0.43 24.65
C GLU A 96 -28.00 -0.89 25.94
N PRO A 97 -29.33 -1.12 25.95
CA PRO A 97 -30.11 -1.35 27.17
C PRO A 97 -29.63 -2.51 28.05
N GLU A 98 -29.02 -3.53 27.46
CA GLU A 98 -28.57 -4.74 28.18
C GLU A 98 -27.09 -4.71 28.58
N LYS A 99 -26.35 -3.63 28.29
CA LYS A 99 -24.90 -3.56 28.52
C LYS A 99 -24.48 -4.01 29.90
N LEU A 100 -25.05 -3.41 30.96
CA LEU A 100 -24.65 -3.72 32.33
C LEU A 100 -24.99 -5.16 32.72
N ALA A 101 -26.13 -5.68 32.26
CA ALA A 101 -26.53 -7.08 32.49
C ALA A 101 -25.60 -8.06 31.77
N ILE A 102 -25.21 -7.76 30.52
CA ILE A 102 -24.22 -8.52 29.76
C ILE A 102 -22.88 -8.53 30.50
N ASN A 103 -22.39 -7.36 30.93
CA ASN A 103 -21.13 -7.26 31.65
C ASN A 103 -21.16 -8.08 32.96
N ARG A 104 -22.25 -8.00 33.75
CA ARG A 104 -22.40 -8.82 34.96
C ARG A 104 -22.32 -10.32 34.68
N ARG A 105 -23.03 -10.81 33.66
CA ARG A 105 -23.00 -12.22 33.26
C ARG A 105 -21.58 -12.68 32.90
N TRP A 106 -20.82 -11.85 32.17
CA TRP A 106 -19.45 -12.19 31.79
C TRP A 106 -18.47 -12.17 32.96
N ILE A 107 -18.67 -11.25 33.91
CA ILE A 107 -17.90 -11.20 35.17
C ILE A 107 -18.16 -12.46 36.00
N GLU A 108 -19.42 -12.87 36.16
CA GLU A 108 -19.79 -14.09 36.88
C GLU A 108 -19.21 -15.36 36.23
N ALA A 109 -19.14 -15.38 34.90
CA ALA A 109 -18.55 -16.49 34.15
C ALA A 109 -17.00 -16.49 34.15
N ASN A 110 -16.35 -15.37 34.47
CA ASN A 110 -14.90 -15.21 34.44
C ASN A 110 -14.40 -14.50 35.72
N PRO A 111 -14.53 -15.13 36.90
CA PRO A 111 -14.29 -14.48 38.19
C PRO A 111 -12.83 -14.03 38.40
N ASP A 112 -11.89 -14.60 37.67
CA ASP A 112 -10.45 -14.26 37.75
C ASP A 112 -10.06 -13.11 36.81
N CYS A 113 -11.00 -12.58 36.02
CA CYS A 113 -10.75 -11.52 35.04
C CYS A 113 -11.23 -10.17 35.54
N ASN A 114 -10.39 -9.14 35.37
CA ASN A 114 -10.64 -7.79 35.91
C ASN A 114 -10.80 -6.72 34.83
N PHE A 115 -10.69 -7.07 33.55
CA PHE A 115 -10.81 -6.14 32.44
C PHE A 115 -11.55 -6.78 31.27
N PHE A 116 -12.67 -6.17 30.88
CA PHE A 116 -13.51 -6.57 29.76
C PHE A 116 -13.72 -5.42 28.79
N PHE A 117 -13.93 -5.75 27.52
CA PHE A 117 -14.31 -4.82 26.45
C PHE A 117 -15.15 -5.54 25.39
N SER A 118 -15.87 -4.82 24.54
CA SER A 118 -16.93 -5.41 23.69
C SER A 118 -17.10 -4.71 22.34
N TYR A 119 -17.94 -5.26 21.46
CA TYR A 119 -18.29 -4.64 20.19
C TYR A 119 -19.09 -3.34 20.38
N PHE A 120 -19.02 -2.46 19.37
CA PHE A 120 -19.75 -1.19 19.35
C PHE A 120 -20.37 -0.91 17.98
N THR A 121 -21.43 -0.11 17.93
CA THR A 121 -21.99 0.38 16.67
C THR A 121 -21.50 1.79 16.40
N LEU A 122 -21.07 2.12 15.19
CA LEU A 122 -20.74 3.49 14.79
C LEU A 122 -22.01 4.19 14.26
N LEU A 123 -22.34 5.36 14.78
CA LEU A 123 -23.42 6.21 14.29
C LEU A 123 -22.82 7.45 13.60
N THR A 124 -22.88 7.51 12.28
CA THR A 124 -22.39 8.67 11.51
C THR A 124 -23.47 9.74 11.43
N GLU A 125 -23.28 10.86 12.13
CA GLU A 125 -24.30 11.90 12.26
C GLU A 125 -24.72 12.50 10.92
N SER A 126 -23.77 12.79 10.03
CA SER A 126 -24.02 13.43 8.73
C SER A 126 -24.97 12.64 7.82
N SER A 127 -25.06 11.32 8.02
CA SER A 127 -25.91 10.43 7.23
C SER A 127 -27.04 9.78 8.04
N GLY A 128 -26.99 9.87 9.38
CA GLY A 128 -27.84 9.11 10.28
C GLY A 128 -27.62 7.58 10.22
N LYS A 129 -26.61 7.12 9.49
CA LYS A 129 -26.36 5.69 9.27
C LYS A 129 -25.73 5.07 10.51
N ARG A 130 -26.27 3.93 10.93
CA ARG A 130 -25.63 3.03 11.90
C ARG A 130 -24.87 1.94 11.17
N GLU A 131 -23.59 1.79 11.49
CA GLU A 131 -22.72 0.74 10.98
C GLU A 131 -22.23 -0.07 12.17
N SER A 132 -22.63 -1.34 12.26
CA SER A 132 -22.03 -2.26 13.22
C SER A 132 -20.55 -2.42 12.86
N ARG A 133 -19.66 -1.86 13.68
CA ARG A 133 -18.22 -2.11 13.55
C ARG A 133 -17.86 -3.14 14.60
N GLU A 134 -17.17 -4.19 14.21
CA GLU A 134 -16.70 -5.16 15.19
C GLU A 134 -15.72 -4.43 16.14
N LEU A 135 -14.54 -4.06 15.66
CA LEU A 135 -13.56 -3.30 16.44
C LEU A 135 -12.77 -2.34 15.54
N TRP A 136 -11.94 -1.50 16.14
CA TRP A 136 -10.98 -0.65 15.42
C TRP A 136 -9.75 -1.44 14.88
N GLY A 137 -9.88 -2.75 14.68
CA GLY A 137 -8.81 -3.64 14.23
C GLY A 137 -9.10 -5.10 14.60
N GLN A 138 -8.22 -6.02 14.18
CA GLN A 138 -8.31 -7.42 14.58
C GLN A 138 -7.96 -7.58 16.06
N LEU A 139 -8.65 -8.49 16.76
CA LEU A 139 -8.28 -8.87 18.12
C LEU A 139 -6.93 -9.57 18.13
N PRO A 140 -5.95 -9.12 18.94
CA PRO A 140 -4.72 -9.86 19.11
C PRO A 140 -4.97 -11.14 19.91
N ASN A 141 -4.02 -12.07 19.81
CA ASN A 141 -3.98 -13.20 20.73
C ASN A 141 -3.93 -12.68 22.19
N PRO A 142 -4.74 -13.23 23.11
CA PRO A 142 -4.74 -12.87 24.53
C PRO A 142 -3.38 -12.93 25.24
N GLU A 143 -2.36 -13.59 24.68
CA GLU A 143 -0.99 -13.62 25.22
C GLU A 143 -0.13 -12.40 24.86
N TYR A 144 -0.46 -11.70 23.76
CA TYR A 144 0.33 -10.58 23.21
C TYR A 144 -0.53 -9.32 23.01
N GLN A 145 -1.53 -9.10 23.86
CA GLN A 145 -2.51 -8.00 23.73
C GLN A 145 -1.89 -6.60 23.68
N ILE A 146 -0.77 -6.39 24.39
CA ILE A 146 0.01 -5.16 24.35
C ILE A 146 0.66 -4.99 22.97
N ILE A 147 1.28 -6.03 22.41
CA ILE A 147 1.82 -6.02 21.04
C ILE A 147 0.73 -5.64 20.02
N GLY A 148 -0.49 -6.15 20.22
CA GLY A 148 -1.65 -5.74 19.43
C GLY A 148 -1.95 -4.24 19.50
N LEU A 149 -1.90 -3.62 20.69
CA LEU A 149 -2.11 -2.17 20.83
C LEU A 149 -1.00 -1.37 20.15
N LEU A 150 0.25 -1.82 20.27
CA LEU A 150 1.41 -1.23 19.58
C LEU A 150 1.24 -1.23 18.05
N TYR A 151 0.51 -2.21 17.50
CA TYR A 151 0.12 -2.22 16.10
C TYR A 151 -1.06 -1.28 15.82
N ARG A 152 -2.16 -1.41 16.56
CA ARG A 152 -3.37 -0.60 16.38
C ARG A 152 -4.25 -0.63 17.62
N ASN A 153 -4.94 0.47 17.93
CA ASN A 153 -5.94 0.49 18.99
C ASN A 153 -7.18 -0.33 18.56
N TYR A 154 -7.50 -1.39 19.28
CA TYR A 154 -8.70 -2.23 19.09
C TYR A 154 -9.70 -2.12 20.25
N ILE A 155 -9.43 -1.29 21.26
CA ILE A 155 -10.29 -1.11 22.44
C ILE A 155 -10.98 0.25 22.35
N ASN A 156 -12.32 0.25 22.33
CA ASN A 156 -13.11 1.47 22.40
C ASN A 156 -13.39 1.83 23.86
N GLY A 157 -13.12 3.08 24.26
CA GLY A 157 -13.26 3.54 25.64
C GLY A 157 -14.65 3.42 26.25
N ILE A 158 -15.73 3.54 25.48
CA ILE A 158 -17.09 3.36 26.04
C ILE A 158 -17.49 1.89 26.19
N SER A 159 -16.76 0.97 25.53
CA SER A 159 -17.08 -0.46 25.56
C SER A 159 -16.61 -1.17 26.83
N ILE A 160 -15.69 -0.55 27.58
CA ILE A 160 -14.95 -1.19 28.66
C ILE A 160 -15.77 -1.43 29.93
N CYS A 161 -15.33 -2.40 30.71
CA CYS A 161 -15.76 -2.71 32.06
C CYS A 161 -14.54 -3.19 32.85
N VAL A 162 -14.16 -2.48 33.90
CA VAL A 162 -12.89 -2.73 34.62
C VAL A 162 -13.16 -2.80 36.12
N ASN A 163 -12.58 -3.78 36.80
CA ASN A 163 -12.63 -3.84 38.26
C ASN A 163 -11.96 -2.59 38.84
N ARG A 164 -12.62 -1.91 39.79
CA ARG A 164 -12.11 -0.66 40.37
C ARG A 164 -10.74 -0.82 41.04
N GLU A 165 -10.46 -1.96 41.64
CA GLU A 165 -9.17 -2.24 42.28
C GLU A 165 -8.07 -2.43 41.22
N ALA A 166 -8.36 -3.19 40.16
CA ALA A 166 -7.44 -3.32 39.01
C ALA A 166 -7.16 -1.98 38.32
N TRP A 167 -8.15 -1.09 38.22
CA TRP A 167 -7.93 0.28 37.76
C TRP A 167 -6.99 1.04 38.69
N ALA A 168 -7.25 0.99 40.00
CA ALA A 168 -6.47 1.72 41.01
C ALA A 168 -4.99 1.31 41.00
N GLU A 169 -4.68 0.04 40.74
CA GLU A 169 -3.31 -0.44 40.60
C GLU A 169 -2.57 0.12 39.38
N CYS A 170 -3.29 0.48 38.32
CA CYS A 170 -2.71 1.05 37.11
C CYS A 170 -2.52 2.56 37.22
N GLY A 171 -3.29 3.22 38.08
CA GLY A 171 -3.30 4.67 38.25
C GLY A 171 -4.28 5.39 37.32
N TYR A 172 -4.28 6.71 37.45
CA TYR A 172 -5.16 7.63 36.72
C TYR A 172 -4.69 7.86 35.27
N PHE A 173 -5.57 8.42 34.43
CA PHE A 173 -5.24 8.86 33.08
C PHE A 173 -4.17 9.95 33.12
N ASP A 174 -3.22 9.92 32.18
CA ASP A 174 -2.23 11.00 32.03
C ASP A 174 -2.89 12.25 31.43
N ASN A 175 -2.85 13.36 32.17
CA ASN A 175 -3.42 14.63 31.73
C ASN A 175 -2.54 15.34 30.67
N GLU A 176 -1.31 14.88 30.44
CA GLU A 176 -0.42 15.39 29.37
C GLU A 176 -0.65 14.71 28.02
N LEU A 177 -1.56 13.73 27.95
CA LEU A 177 -2.05 13.13 26.70
C LEU A 177 -3.46 13.65 26.44
N TYR A 178 -3.63 14.46 25.41
CA TYR A 178 -4.90 15.13 25.12
C TYR A 178 -5.83 14.28 24.27
N TYR A 179 -5.27 13.38 23.45
CA TYR A 179 -6.03 12.56 22.51
C TYR A 179 -5.75 11.05 22.59
N ALA A 180 -4.81 10.61 23.44
CA ALA A 180 -4.47 9.19 23.60
C ALA A 180 -4.33 8.77 25.08
N GLN A 181 -4.96 9.50 25.99
CA GLN A 181 -5.00 9.17 27.41
C GLN A 181 -5.59 7.77 27.65
N ASP A 182 -6.57 7.38 26.84
CA ASP A 182 -7.23 6.08 26.90
C ASP A 182 -6.30 4.97 26.44
N TYR A 183 -5.60 5.17 25.32
CA TYR A 183 -4.61 4.24 24.79
C TYR A 183 -3.49 3.93 25.79
N ASP A 184 -2.93 4.97 26.45
CA ASP A 184 -1.97 4.78 27.55
C ASP A 184 -2.55 3.93 28.70
N GLN A 185 -3.79 4.22 29.10
CA GLN A 185 -4.47 3.46 30.15
C GLN A 185 -4.69 2.00 29.75
N TRP A 186 -5.01 1.70 28.48
CA TRP A 186 -5.16 0.32 28.00
C TRP A 186 -3.84 -0.44 28.04
N LEU A 187 -2.71 0.19 27.68
CA LEU A 187 -1.38 -0.42 27.81
C LEU A 187 -1.07 -0.78 29.27
N ARG A 188 -1.34 0.14 30.21
CA ARG A 188 -1.11 -0.09 31.65
C ARG A 188 -2.06 -1.13 32.25
N LEU A 189 -3.33 -1.15 31.83
CA LEU A 189 -4.29 -2.17 32.27
C LEU A 189 -3.89 -3.56 31.79
N LEU A 190 -3.54 -3.70 30.51
CA LEU A 190 -3.16 -4.99 29.91
C LEU A 190 -1.82 -5.53 30.45
N SER A 191 -0.96 -4.68 31.00
CA SER A 191 0.30 -5.11 31.61
C SER A 191 0.11 -5.79 32.96
N LYS A 192 -1.06 -5.60 33.59
CA LYS A 192 -1.40 -6.18 34.89
C LYS A 192 -2.62 -7.09 34.86
N ASN A 193 -3.48 -6.96 33.84
CA ASN A 193 -4.73 -7.71 33.72
C ASN A 193 -4.89 -8.26 32.30
N ARG A 194 -5.28 -9.52 32.16
CA ARG A 194 -5.66 -10.07 30.85
C ARG A 194 -7.00 -9.49 30.44
N GLY A 195 -7.08 -8.90 29.25
CA GLY A 195 -8.31 -8.33 28.72
C GLY A 195 -9.19 -9.42 28.10
N ILE A 196 -10.46 -9.53 28.52
CA ILE A 196 -11.43 -10.44 27.93
C ILE A 196 -12.34 -9.69 26.97
N PHE A 197 -12.41 -10.20 25.75
CA PHE A 197 -13.31 -9.68 24.73
C PHE A 197 -14.71 -10.31 24.86
N ILE A 198 -15.73 -9.47 24.90
CA ILE A 198 -17.14 -9.86 24.92
C ILE A 198 -17.71 -9.67 23.50
N PRO A 199 -18.09 -10.76 22.78
CA PRO A 199 -18.56 -10.72 21.39
C PRO A 199 -20.02 -10.25 21.26
N GLU A 200 -20.38 -9.18 21.96
CA GLU A 200 -21.73 -8.60 21.99
C GLU A 200 -21.66 -7.09 21.81
N TRP A 201 -22.65 -6.51 21.15
CA TRP A 201 -22.74 -5.08 20.86
C TRP A 201 -23.35 -4.38 22.06
N THR A 202 -22.52 -3.75 22.88
CA THR A 202 -22.99 -3.15 24.15
C THR A 202 -23.13 -1.63 24.09
N VAL A 203 -22.59 -0.98 23.06
CA VAL A 203 -22.56 0.49 22.97
C VAL A 203 -22.68 0.99 21.55
N VAL A 204 -23.09 2.25 21.40
CA VAL A 204 -23.09 3.00 20.14
C VAL A 204 -22.18 4.21 20.30
N SER A 205 -21.12 4.26 19.49
CA SER A 205 -20.21 5.39 19.41
C SER A 205 -20.63 6.32 18.27
N ARG A 206 -20.76 7.62 18.55
CA ARG A 206 -21.18 8.63 17.57
C ARG A 206 -19.96 9.22 16.87
N ASN A 207 -20.05 9.38 15.55
CA ASN A 207 -19.11 10.18 14.77
C ASN A 207 -19.78 11.47 14.30
N HIS A 208 -19.24 12.61 14.73
CA HIS A 208 -19.64 13.95 14.30
C HIS A 208 -18.43 14.87 14.09
N ALA A 209 -18.59 15.90 13.25
CA ALA A 209 -17.49 16.80 12.86
C ALA A 209 -16.81 17.51 14.03
N GLU A 210 -17.52 17.72 15.15
CA GLU A 210 -16.98 18.42 16.32
C GLU A 210 -16.10 17.55 17.24
N GLN A 211 -15.96 16.25 16.94
CA GLN A 211 -15.21 15.31 17.79
C GLN A 211 -13.70 15.55 17.68
N GLY A 212 -12.98 15.32 18.79
CA GLY A 212 -11.54 15.61 18.88
C GLY A 212 -10.70 14.89 17.82
N SER A 213 -11.05 13.64 17.50
CA SER A 213 -10.37 12.81 16.50
C SER A 213 -10.59 13.27 15.05
N GLU A 214 -11.67 13.98 14.73
CA GLU A 214 -11.90 14.56 13.39
C GLU A 214 -11.26 15.94 13.28
N LYS A 215 -11.22 16.70 14.38
CA LYS A 215 -10.57 18.02 14.42
C LYS A 215 -9.05 17.94 14.40
N PHE A 216 -8.46 16.92 15.04
CA PHE A 216 -7.02 16.81 15.23
C PHE A 216 -6.47 15.40 14.95
N PRO A 217 -6.71 14.82 13.75
CA PRO A 217 -6.33 13.45 13.45
C PRO A 217 -4.83 13.17 13.65
N ASP A 218 -3.94 14.07 13.19
CA ASP A 218 -2.49 13.89 13.37
C ASP A 218 -2.03 13.94 14.83
N ALA A 219 -2.71 14.73 15.67
CA ALA A 219 -2.39 14.83 17.09
C ALA A 219 -2.75 13.53 17.82
N CYS A 220 -3.84 12.86 17.41
CA CYS A 220 -4.22 11.56 17.94
C CYS A 220 -3.15 10.50 17.65
N TYR A 221 -2.65 10.43 16.41
CA TYR A 221 -1.56 9.51 16.07
C TYR A 221 -0.27 9.82 16.83
N PHE A 222 0.06 11.10 16.98
CA PHE A 222 1.24 11.53 17.72
C PHE A 222 1.18 11.15 19.21
N ASP A 223 0.09 11.48 19.90
CA ASP A 223 -0.08 11.16 21.33
C ASP A 223 -0.08 9.65 21.57
N THR A 224 -0.69 8.88 20.66
CA THR A 224 -0.71 7.41 20.72
C THR A 224 0.71 6.83 20.65
N ALA A 225 1.51 7.31 19.70
CA ALA A 225 2.88 6.85 19.55
C ALA A 225 3.79 7.33 20.71
N LYS A 226 3.57 8.55 21.23
CA LYS A 226 4.23 9.06 22.44
C LYS A 226 3.94 8.18 23.65
N ALA A 227 2.67 7.81 23.88
CA ALA A 227 2.26 6.91 24.95
C ALA A 227 2.94 5.54 24.81
N ALA A 228 2.93 4.96 23.61
CA ALA A 228 3.54 3.67 23.35
C ALA A 228 5.06 3.64 23.58
N ILE A 229 5.81 4.65 23.13
CA ILE A 229 7.26 4.74 23.39
C ILE A 229 7.53 4.96 24.87
N SER A 230 6.72 5.78 25.53
CA SER A 230 6.82 6.00 26.98
C SER A 230 6.57 4.71 27.76
N PHE A 231 5.64 3.87 27.29
CA PHE A 231 5.42 2.55 27.83
C PHE A 231 6.64 1.63 27.63
N ILE A 232 7.15 1.48 26.40
CA ILE A 232 8.34 0.65 26.09
C ILE A 232 9.59 1.12 26.85
N ASN A 233 9.75 2.44 27.04
CA ASN A 233 10.83 3.05 27.81
C ASN A 233 10.92 2.53 29.26
N ASN A 234 9.76 2.14 29.81
CA ASN A 234 9.59 1.78 31.21
C ASN A 234 9.39 0.27 31.43
N HIS A 235 9.28 -0.55 30.37
CA HIS A 235 9.05 -1.99 30.48
C HIS A 235 10.09 -2.79 29.70
N SER A 236 10.61 -3.85 30.31
CA SER A 236 11.39 -4.90 29.64
C SER A 236 10.53 -5.70 28.67
N PHE A 237 11.15 -6.48 27.78
CA PHE A 237 10.39 -7.32 26.84
C PHE A 237 9.43 -8.28 27.55
N SER A 238 9.86 -8.92 28.64
CA SER A 238 9.00 -9.81 29.44
C SER A 238 7.79 -9.10 30.04
N GLU A 239 7.90 -7.82 30.35
CA GLU A 239 6.78 -7.03 30.88
C GLU A 239 5.87 -6.48 29.76
N ILE A 240 6.34 -6.47 28.51
CA ILE A 240 5.54 -6.14 27.32
C ILE A 240 4.69 -7.35 26.88
N VAL A 241 5.13 -8.58 27.16
CA VAL A 241 4.37 -9.81 26.91
C VAL A 241 4.13 -10.61 28.20
N PRO A 242 3.47 -10.01 29.22
CA PRO A 242 3.41 -10.56 30.58
C PRO A 242 2.60 -11.86 30.68
N TRP A 243 1.79 -12.18 29.67
CA TRP A 243 0.93 -13.36 29.62
C TRP A 243 1.53 -14.51 28.80
N SER A 244 2.73 -14.33 28.26
CA SER A 244 3.47 -15.36 27.54
C SER A 244 4.43 -16.08 28.48
N ASP A 245 4.45 -17.41 28.44
CA ASP A 245 5.48 -18.18 29.14
C ASP A 245 6.79 -18.10 28.35
N LEU A 246 7.67 -17.18 28.72
CA LEU A 246 8.96 -17.01 28.05
C LEU A 246 10.01 -18.07 28.46
N SER A 247 9.68 -18.95 29.42
CA SER A 247 10.52 -20.10 29.76
C SER A 247 10.30 -21.28 28.81
N ASP A 248 9.13 -21.34 28.17
CA ASP A 248 8.84 -22.28 27.09
C ASP A 248 9.35 -21.74 25.75
N GLU A 249 10.15 -22.55 25.05
CA GLU A 249 10.82 -22.16 23.80
C GLU A 249 9.83 -21.77 22.69
N LYS A 250 8.71 -22.48 22.60
CA LYS A 250 7.72 -22.25 21.54
C LYS A 250 6.93 -20.97 21.80
N SER A 251 6.47 -20.80 23.03
CA SER A 251 5.78 -19.58 23.49
C SER A 251 6.68 -18.34 23.36
N ALA A 252 7.95 -18.43 23.78
CA ALA A 252 8.93 -17.37 23.59
C ALA A 252 9.14 -17.01 22.12
N SER A 253 9.25 -18.01 21.24
CA SER A 253 9.42 -17.79 19.80
C SER A 253 8.20 -17.09 19.17
N LEU A 254 6.98 -17.48 19.55
CA LEU A 254 5.75 -16.85 19.07
C LEU A 254 5.63 -15.39 19.54
N ALA A 255 5.94 -15.11 20.81
CA ALA A 255 5.93 -13.76 21.35
C ALA A 255 6.95 -12.85 20.65
N ILE A 256 8.17 -13.35 20.38
CA ILE A 256 9.19 -12.62 19.64
C ILE A 256 8.75 -12.36 18.19
N LEU A 257 8.21 -13.36 17.50
CA LEU A 257 7.76 -13.21 16.12
C LEU A 257 6.64 -12.17 16.02
N ALA A 258 5.62 -12.24 16.89
CA ALA A 258 4.54 -11.26 16.92
C ALA A 258 5.09 -9.84 17.16
N ALA A 259 6.03 -9.67 18.08
CA ALA A 259 6.63 -8.38 18.36
C ALA A 259 7.52 -7.87 17.21
N LEU A 260 8.25 -8.76 16.52
CA LEU A 260 9.04 -8.44 15.33
C LEU A 260 8.15 -8.04 14.15
N GLU A 261 7.03 -8.73 13.94
CA GLU A 261 6.05 -8.37 12.90
C GLU A 261 5.57 -6.94 13.10
N VAL A 262 5.14 -6.58 14.31
CA VAL A 262 4.69 -5.22 14.63
C VAL A 262 5.83 -4.20 14.52
N ALA A 263 7.01 -4.51 15.03
CA ALA A 263 8.15 -3.59 15.02
C ALA A 263 8.71 -3.32 13.61
N CYS A 264 8.46 -4.23 12.67
CA CYS A 264 8.90 -4.16 11.29
C CYS A 264 7.81 -3.70 10.31
N ASP A 265 6.58 -3.47 10.77
CA ASP A 265 5.45 -3.05 9.93
C ASP A 265 5.31 -1.53 9.90
N SER A 266 5.41 -0.95 8.69
CA SER A 266 5.29 0.48 8.44
C SER A 266 3.89 1.06 8.64
N SER A 267 2.87 0.21 8.75
CA SER A 267 1.48 0.58 9.03
C SER A 267 1.12 0.59 10.52
N SER A 268 2.03 0.13 11.40
CA SER A 268 1.78 0.10 12.85
C SER A 268 1.68 1.51 13.45
N PHE A 269 0.87 1.69 14.49
CA PHE A 269 0.76 2.95 15.25
C PHE A 269 2.12 3.40 15.78
N LEU A 270 2.94 2.44 16.20
CA LEU A 270 4.33 2.68 16.60
C LEU A 270 5.20 3.29 15.50
N TYR A 271 4.88 3.03 14.23
CA TYR A 271 5.63 3.52 13.08
C TYR A 271 5.29 4.98 12.73
N CYS A 272 4.22 5.56 13.29
CA CYS A 272 3.87 6.97 13.08
C CYS A 272 4.99 7.95 13.49
N LEU A 273 5.95 7.50 14.30
CA LEU A 273 7.14 8.26 14.71
C LEU A 273 8.41 7.85 13.90
N GLY A 274 8.30 7.03 12.85
CA GLY A 274 9.42 6.32 12.22
C GLY A 274 9.49 4.87 12.70
N PRO A 275 10.38 4.00 12.17
CA PRO A 275 10.52 2.63 12.63
C PRO A 275 10.86 2.66 14.11
N ASN A 276 10.43 1.61 14.78
CA ASN A 276 10.44 1.59 16.22
C ASN A 276 11.64 0.79 16.74
N PRO A 277 12.84 1.41 16.88
CA PRO A 277 13.96 0.71 17.49
C PRO A 277 13.65 0.39 18.95
N ALA A 278 12.66 1.01 19.60
CA ALA A 278 12.40 0.72 21.00
C ALA A 278 11.96 -0.73 21.20
N LEU A 279 10.97 -1.19 20.44
CA LEU A 279 10.49 -2.56 20.55
C LEU A 279 11.55 -3.58 20.10
N ILE A 280 12.26 -3.31 18.99
CA ILE A 280 13.36 -4.16 18.52
C ILE A 280 14.49 -4.24 19.55
N LEU A 281 14.91 -3.11 20.12
CA LEU A 281 15.99 -3.08 21.10
C LEU A 281 15.57 -3.77 22.40
N ARG A 282 14.29 -3.77 22.78
CA ARG A 282 13.80 -4.58 23.90
C ARG A 282 13.86 -6.07 23.60
N ILE A 283 13.47 -6.49 22.39
CA ILE A 283 13.61 -7.88 21.94
C ILE A 283 15.09 -8.29 21.99
N LEU A 284 15.97 -7.48 21.41
CA LEU A 284 17.40 -7.74 21.38
C LEU A 284 18.03 -7.74 22.79
N GLU A 285 17.68 -6.78 23.65
CA GLU A 285 18.14 -6.75 25.03
C GLU A 285 17.77 -8.05 25.77
N TRP A 286 16.56 -8.57 25.54
CA TRP A 286 16.11 -9.82 26.15
C TRP A 286 16.79 -11.06 25.55
N VAL A 287 16.81 -11.19 24.21
CA VAL A 287 17.40 -12.35 23.52
C VAL A 287 18.90 -12.46 23.79
N PHE A 288 19.61 -11.33 23.82
CA PHE A 288 21.05 -11.29 24.08
C PHE A 288 21.40 -11.10 25.56
N SER A 289 20.43 -11.27 26.48
CA SER A 289 20.68 -11.22 27.93
C SER A 289 21.42 -12.45 28.46
N SER A 290 21.27 -13.61 27.79
CA SER A 290 21.91 -14.87 28.16
C SER A 290 22.30 -15.69 26.93
N GLU A 291 23.33 -16.53 27.08
CA GLU A 291 23.79 -17.43 26.02
C GLU A 291 22.71 -18.46 25.63
N HIS A 292 21.83 -18.83 26.56
CA HIS A 292 20.73 -19.75 26.34
C HIS A 292 19.72 -19.19 25.33
N TYR A 293 19.17 -17.99 25.59
CA TYR A 293 18.18 -17.37 24.69
C TYR A 293 18.80 -16.94 23.36
N MET A 294 20.05 -16.48 23.36
CA MET A 294 20.78 -16.15 22.14
C MET A 294 20.92 -17.37 21.23
N LYS A 295 21.24 -18.54 21.79
CA LYS A 295 21.36 -19.78 21.00
C LYS A 295 20.02 -20.25 20.43
N MET A 296 18.93 -20.08 21.17
CA MET A 296 17.60 -20.53 20.74
C MET A 296 16.95 -19.57 19.73
N HIS A 297 17.00 -18.26 19.98
CA HIS A 297 16.20 -17.28 19.23
C HIS A 297 17.04 -16.26 18.44
N GLY A 298 18.35 -16.16 18.70
CA GLY A 298 19.22 -15.14 18.10
C GLY A 298 19.23 -15.18 16.58
N ALA A 299 19.28 -16.38 15.97
CA ALA A 299 19.25 -16.53 14.52
C ALA A 299 17.96 -15.95 13.91
N MET A 300 16.80 -16.27 14.48
CA MET A 300 15.50 -15.78 14.02
C MET A 300 15.40 -14.25 14.06
N VAL A 301 15.85 -13.63 15.16
CA VAL A 301 15.83 -12.17 15.30
C VAL A 301 16.82 -11.50 14.33
N CYS A 302 18.04 -12.03 14.21
CA CYS A 302 19.05 -11.51 13.29
C CYS A 302 18.63 -11.67 11.83
N ASP A 303 18.02 -12.80 11.47
CA ASP A 303 17.53 -13.06 10.11
C ASP A 303 16.39 -12.09 9.77
N ARG A 304 15.48 -11.82 10.71
CA ARG A 304 14.41 -10.84 10.48
C ARG A 304 14.94 -9.42 10.31
N ILE A 305 15.91 -9.01 11.13
CA ILE A 305 16.56 -7.70 10.99
C ILE A 305 17.34 -7.61 9.67
N ARG A 306 17.98 -8.70 9.24
CA ARG A 306 18.62 -8.81 7.92
C ARG A 306 17.61 -8.67 6.79
N GLU A 307 16.48 -9.37 6.87
CA GLU A 307 15.41 -9.22 5.89
C GLU A 307 14.96 -7.77 5.78
N MET A 308 14.77 -7.09 6.91
CA MET A 308 14.39 -5.67 6.94
C MET A 308 15.49 -4.75 6.40
N SER A 309 16.76 -5.05 6.64
CA SER A 309 17.86 -4.29 6.03
C SER A 309 17.92 -4.47 4.51
N LEU A 310 17.54 -5.64 4.00
CA LEU A 310 17.58 -5.97 2.56
C LEU A 310 16.30 -5.58 1.82
N ALA A 311 15.14 -5.60 2.48
CA ALA A 311 13.85 -5.28 1.88
C ALA A 311 13.66 -3.77 1.62
N ASN A 312 14.37 -2.92 2.36
CA ASN A 312 14.22 -1.45 2.32
C ASN A 312 15.23 -0.74 1.40
N GLY A 313 15.67 -1.41 0.34
CA GLY A 313 16.76 -0.97 -0.55
C GLY A 313 16.55 0.35 -1.28
N ASP A 314 15.33 0.85 -1.48
CA ASP A 314 15.08 2.07 -2.28
C ASP A 314 13.85 2.87 -1.80
N GLY A 315 13.94 3.56 -0.65
CA GLY A 315 13.05 4.71 -0.38
C GLY A 315 12.34 4.80 0.97
N ASP A 316 12.58 3.90 1.92
CA ASP A 316 12.22 4.16 3.33
C ASP A 316 13.29 5.08 3.95
N ASP A 317 12.88 6.19 4.59
CA ASP A 317 13.74 7.16 5.29
C ASP A 317 14.61 6.52 6.41
N TRP A 318 14.37 5.25 6.70
CA TRP A 318 14.96 4.53 7.82
C TRP A 318 15.64 3.20 7.49
N SER A 319 15.81 2.87 6.21
CA SER A 319 16.61 1.72 5.74
C SER A 319 18.02 1.67 6.36
N TRP A 320 18.64 2.84 6.54
CA TRP A 320 19.95 2.99 7.18
C TRP A 320 19.97 2.47 8.64
N MET A 321 18.87 2.61 9.40
CA MET A 321 18.79 2.14 10.79
C MET A 321 18.81 0.61 10.82
N TRP A 322 18.04 -0.04 9.95
CA TRP A 322 18.02 -1.50 9.82
C TRP A 322 19.37 -2.05 9.39
N ALA A 323 20.04 -1.38 8.45
CA ALA A 323 21.41 -1.73 8.05
C ALA A 323 22.41 -1.59 9.22
N GLN A 324 22.36 -0.49 9.98
CA GLN A 324 23.22 -0.30 11.16
C GLN A 324 22.99 -1.38 12.23
N LEU A 325 21.73 -1.76 12.44
CA LEU A 325 21.37 -2.81 13.39
C LEU A 325 21.85 -4.19 12.91
N ALA A 326 21.66 -4.51 11.62
CA ALA A 326 22.15 -5.74 11.02
C ALA A 326 23.68 -5.86 11.10
N LEU A 327 24.41 -4.77 10.84
CA LEU A 327 25.87 -4.71 11.01
C LEU A 327 26.30 -4.92 12.46
N SER A 328 25.62 -4.27 13.39
CA SER A 328 25.90 -4.40 14.83
C SER A 328 25.70 -5.84 15.32
N LEU A 329 24.81 -6.60 14.67
CA LEU A 329 24.50 -7.99 14.98
C LEU A 329 25.34 -9.01 14.20
N ALA A 330 26.03 -8.59 13.12
CA ALA A 330 26.89 -9.46 12.32
C ALA A 330 28.26 -9.76 12.98
N GLY A 331 28.70 -8.92 13.92
CA GLY A 331 29.93 -9.13 14.70
C GLY A 331 29.74 -10.05 15.92
N GLU A 332 30.79 -10.23 16.73
CA GLU A 332 30.72 -10.93 18.03
C GLU A 332 30.00 -10.09 19.12
N CYS A 333 28.82 -9.52 18.79
CA CYS A 333 28.05 -8.75 19.74
C CYS A 333 27.38 -9.68 20.77
N ARG A 334 27.86 -9.65 22.02
CA ARG A 334 27.36 -10.55 23.08
C ARG A 334 26.36 -9.90 24.05
N ARG A 335 26.15 -8.57 24.00
CA ARG A 335 25.24 -7.85 24.91
C ARG A 335 24.70 -6.58 24.28
N ILE A 336 23.37 -6.47 24.25
CA ILE A 336 22.65 -5.27 23.80
C ILE A 336 21.89 -4.71 25.01
N LYS A 337 21.98 -3.40 25.19
CA LYS A 337 21.26 -2.69 26.25
C LYS A 337 20.36 -1.63 25.64
N TYR A 338 19.10 -1.63 26.04
CA TYR A 338 18.16 -0.63 25.61
C TYR A 338 18.42 0.70 26.31
N SER A 339 18.45 1.78 25.53
CA SER A 339 18.48 3.15 26.03
C SER A 339 17.13 3.80 25.78
N ARG A 340 16.63 4.51 26.78
CA ARG A 340 15.34 5.21 26.67
C ARG A 340 15.39 6.22 25.52
N ILE A 341 14.29 6.29 24.78
CA ILE A 341 14.12 7.17 23.63
C ILE A 341 13.20 8.32 24.02
N ASP A 342 13.63 9.56 23.76
CA ASP A 342 12.78 10.75 23.97
C ASP A 342 11.75 10.87 22.84
N PRO A 343 10.44 10.74 23.11
CA PRO A 343 9.40 10.87 22.09
C PRO A 343 9.42 12.22 21.37
N LYS A 344 9.89 13.30 22.02
CA LYS A 344 9.95 14.65 21.44
C LYS A 344 10.97 14.74 20.30
N ILE A 345 12.13 14.12 20.46
CA ILE A 345 13.19 14.09 19.43
C ILE A 345 12.66 13.41 18.16
N ILE A 346 11.87 12.35 18.35
CA ILE A 346 11.29 11.62 17.24
C ILE A 346 10.18 12.43 16.54
N ALA A 347 9.34 13.14 17.30
CA ALA A 347 8.34 14.08 16.77
C ALA A 347 8.94 15.12 15.83
N VAL A 348 10.08 15.69 16.24
CA VAL A 348 10.81 16.70 15.46
C VAL A 348 11.34 16.11 14.16
N ASN A 349 11.87 14.88 14.20
CA ASN A 349 12.34 14.18 13.00
C ASN A 349 11.20 13.83 12.02
N LEU A 350 10.00 13.52 12.53
CA LEU A 350 8.80 13.28 11.72
C LEU A 350 8.30 14.57 11.05
N CYS A 351 8.23 15.67 11.80
CA CYS A 351 7.88 16.99 11.26
C CYS A 351 8.86 17.39 10.15
N TYR A 352 10.14 17.04 10.31
CA TYR A 352 11.19 17.23 9.33
C TYR A 352 10.99 16.38 8.05
N ALA A 353 10.66 15.08 8.17
CA ALA A 353 10.41 14.20 7.03
C ALA A 353 9.18 14.61 6.20
N ARG A 354 8.08 15.00 6.87
CA ARG A 354 6.83 15.43 6.22
C ARG A 354 6.88 16.83 5.60
N GLN A 355 7.89 17.65 5.90
CA GLN A 355 8.06 18.96 5.27
C GLN A 355 8.76 18.88 3.89
N LEU A 356 9.35 17.73 3.57
CA LEU A 356 10.01 17.44 2.30
C LEU A 356 9.08 16.77 1.27
N SER A 357 7.84 16.44 1.65
CA SER A 357 6.79 15.98 0.74
C SER A 357 5.99 17.18 0.19
N SER A 358 5.70 17.16 -1.10
CA SER A 358 5.00 18.22 -1.85
C SER A 358 3.52 18.36 -1.50
N GLU A 359 2.96 17.37 -0.79
CA GLU A 359 1.63 17.42 -0.23
C GLU A 359 1.58 18.40 0.95
N LEU A 360 1.20 19.64 0.64
CA LEU A 360 0.72 20.65 1.59
C LEU A 360 -0.51 20.13 2.35
N ALA A 361 -0.30 19.29 3.36
CA ALA A 361 -1.37 18.79 4.21
C ALA A 361 -0.89 18.68 5.67
N HIS A 362 -1.33 19.68 6.45
CA HIS A 362 -1.50 19.66 7.91
C HIS A 362 -0.32 20.11 8.82
N LEU A 363 -0.34 21.39 9.20
CA LEU A 363 0.41 21.93 10.35
C LEU A 363 -0.36 21.76 11.68
N SER A 364 -1.25 20.78 11.80
CA SER A 364 -2.00 20.45 13.04
C SER A 364 -1.06 20.02 14.18
N ILE A 365 -0.02 19.24 13.87
CA ILE A 365 1.01 18.81 14.83
C ILE A 365 1.86 19.99 15.31
N ARG A 366 2.09 21.01 14.47
CA ARG A 366 2.84 22.22 14.85
C ARG A 366 2.05 23.03 15.86
N ASP A 367 0.77 23.24 15.60
CA ASP A 367 -0.11 23.95 16.52
C ASP A 367 -0.27 23.18 17.83
N TYR A 368 -0.38 21.84 17.76
CA TYR A 368 -0.38 20.96 18.92
C TYR A 368 0.91 21.08 19.77
N LEU A 369 2.09 20.92 19.15
CA LEU A 369 3.40 21.03 19.81
C LEU A 369 3.63 22.42 20.42
N ARG A 370 3.21 23.48 19.73
CA ARG A 370 3.29 24.86 20.22
C ARG A 370 2.34 25.11 21.38
N GLN A 371 1.08 24.71 21.24
CA GLN A 371 0.02 24.99 22.20
C GLN A 371 0.15 24.20 23.49
N PHE A 372 0.48 22.92 23.41
CA PHE A 372 0.41 21.99 24.55
C PHE A 372 1.79 21.56 25.06
N MET A 373 2.82 21.56 24.22
CA MET A 373 4.17 21.13 24.62
C MET A 373 5.17 22.28 24.75
N SER A 374 4.75 23.52 24.46
CA SER A 374 5.61 24.72 24.47
C SER A 374 6.87 24.58 23.60
N VAL A 375 6.83 23.73 22.56
CA VAL A 375 7.92 23.55 21.61
C VAL A 375 7.72 24.52 20.46
N SER A 376 8.55 25.57 20.40
CA SER A 376 8.60 26.46 19.24
C SER A 376 9.61 25.94 18.23
N LEU A 377 9.12 25.43 17.10
CA LEU A 377 9.97 25.09 15.95
C LEU A 377 10.22 26.38 15.14
N ASP A 378 11.44 26.93 15.22
CA ASP A 378 11.88 28.06 14.43
C ASP A 378 12.45 27.54 13.09
N ILE A 379 11.55 27.36 12.12
CA ILE A 379 11.84 26.59 10.90
C ILE A 379 12.70 27.39 9.90
N GLU A 380 12.76 28.72 10.01
CA GLU A 380 13.59 29.58 9.13
C GLU A 380 15.10 29.43 9.37
N LEU A 381 15.51 28.90 10.53
CA LEU A 381 16.91 28.68 10.90
C LEU A 381 17.37 27.22 10.79
N LEU A 382 16.49 26.32 10.34
CA LEU A 382 16.85 24.93 10.14
C LEU A 382 17.47 24.75 8.75
N PRO A 383 18.66 24.14 8.63
CA PRO A 383 19.26 23.88 7.33
C PRO A 383 18.25 23.12 6.46
N LYS A 384 18.10 23.50 5.19
CA LYS A 384 17.48 22.64 4.17
C LYS A 384 18.28 21.34 4.10
N ILE A 385 17.89 20.33 4.87
CA ILE A 385 18.56 19.03 4.84
C ILE A 385 18.02 18.32 3.60
N VAL A 386 18.86 18.28 2.56
CA VAL A 386 18.78 17.32 1.46
C VAL A 386 19.04 15.94 2.07
N ARG A 387 18.27 14.91 1.65
CA ARG A 387 18.42 13.51 2.11
C ARG A 387 19.91 13.15 2.31
N PRO A 388 20.36 12.80 3.53
CA PRO A 388 21.78 12.65 3.80
C PRO A 388 22.32 11.43 3.05
N ARG A 389 23.27 11.65 2.13
CA ARG A 389 24.10 10.58 1.58
C ARG A 389 25.02 10.06 2.70
N ILE A 390 25.07 8.74 2.86
CA ILE A 390 25.99 8.08 3.78
C ILE A 390 27.36 8.05 3.12
N VAL A 391 28.38 8.64 3.75
CA VAL A 391 29.76 8.64 3.23
C VAL A 391 30.59 7.68 4.06
N PHE A 392 31.09 6.62 3.42
CA PHE A 392 32.00 5.66 4.03
C PHE A 392 33.44 6.19 3.96
N PHE A 393 34.17 6.17 5.07
CA PHE A 393 35.62 6.41 5.06
C PHE A 393 36.36 5.12 5.33
N VAL A 394 37.13 4.62 4.37
CA VAL A 394 38.04 3.52 4.60
C VAL A 394 39.45 4.11 4.78
N ASN A 395 39.96 4.15 6.01
CA ASN A 395 41.34 4.60 6.26
C ASN A 395 42.28 3.40 6.41
N THR A 396 43.30 3.35 5.54
CA THR A 396 44.32 2.29 5.49
C THR A 396 45.57 2.60 6.34
N HIS A 397 45.83 3.86 6.73
CA HIS A 397 47.09 4.23 7.42
C HIS A 397 46.97 5.37 8.47
N THR A 398 47.87 5.32 9.44
CA THR A 398 47.81 5.98 10.75
C THR A 398 48.25 7.46 10.81
N GLU A 399 48.75 8.07 9.74
CA GLU A 399 49.49 9.34 9.86
C GLU A 399 48.72 10.65 9.54
N LYS A 400 47.49 10.62 9.02
CA LYS A 400 46.73 11.84 8.64
C LYS A 400 45.27 11.88 9.12
N ILE A 401 45.04 11.49 10.37
CA ILE A 401 43.72 11.36 11.03
C ILE A 401 42.96 12.69 11.20
N PRO A 402 43.59 13.85 11.51
CA PRO A 402 42.88 15.12 11.68
C PRO A 402 42.13 15.58 10.41
N GLU A 403 42.66 15.28 9.23
CA GLU A 403 42.07 15.68 7.94
C GLU A 403 40.76 14.92 7.66
N VAL A 404 40.68 13.63 8.01
CA VAL A 404 39.46 12.81 7.87
C VAL A 404 38.35 13.31 8.80
N ILE A 405 38.72 13.75 10.00
CA ILE A 405 37.77 14.28 11.00
C ILE A 405 37.27 15.66 10.59
N ASP A 406 38.15 16.57 10.16
CA ASP A 406 37.75 17.90 9.70
C ASP A 406 36.91 17.82 8.43
N PHE A 407 37.21 16.87 7.54
CA PHE A 407 36.39 16.60 6.37
C PHE A 407 35.04 15.98 6.73
N SER A 408 34.98 15.06 7.70
CA SER A 408 33.71 14.56 8.24
C SER A 408 32.86 15.68 8.85
N ARG A 409 33.49 16.62 9.58
CA ARG A 409 32.82 17.83 10.09
C ARG A 409 32.36 18.74 8.94
N LEU A 410 33.14 18.87 7.86
CA LEU A 410 32.75 19.61 6.66
C LEU A 410 31.55 18.97 5.95
N LEU A 411 31.49 17.64 5.91
CA LEU A 411 30.36 16.88 5.37
C LEU A 411 29.11 17.02 6.22
N THR A 412 29.24 16.91 7.54
CA THR A 412 28.13 17.14 8.49
C THR A 412 27.59 18.57 8.39
N THR A 413 28.45 19.58 8.25
CA THR A 413 28.04 20.98 8.03
C THR A 413 27.39 21.22 6.66
N ARG A 414 27.52 20.27 5.73
CA ARG A 414 26.85 20.25 4.41
C ARG A 414 25.70 19.23 4.34
N ASN A 415 25.21 18.75 5.49
CA ASN A 415 24.08 17.82 5.63
C ASN A 415 24.32 16.36 5.13
N TYR A 416 25.56 15.87 5.17
CA TYR A 416 25.88 14.45 4.93
C TYR A 416 26.02 13.68 6.25
N ARG A 417 25.82 12.35 6.24
CA ARG A 417 26.03 11.48 7.42
C ARG A 417 27.26 10.58 7.24
N PRO A 418 28.41 10.88 7.85
CA PRO A 418 29.62 10.08 7.68
C PRO A 418 29.63 8.82 8.57
N LEU A 419 30.06 7.69 8.01
CA LEU A 419 30.36 6.42 8.73
C LEU A 419 31.82 6.06 8.45
N ILE A 420 32.64 5.90 9.50
CA ILE A 420 34.08 5.63 9.33
C ILE A 420 34.35 4.13 9.53
N ILE A 421 35.02 3.49 8.58
CA ILE A 421 35.52 2.12 8.65
C ILE A 421 37.05 2.13 8.77
N LEU A 422 37.59 1.62 9.86
CA LEU A 422 39.04 1.56 10.13
C LEU A 422 39.59 0.19 9.78
N ILE A 423 40.57 0.10 8.87
CA ILE A 423 41.15 -1.20 8.48
C ILE A 423 41.99 -1.84 9.60
N ASP A 424 42.58 -1.04 10.49
CA ASP A 424 43.37 -1.51 11.62
C ASP A 424 42.85 -0.96 12.97
N GLY A 425 42.68 -1.87 13.94
CA GLY A 425 41.96 -1.67 15.20
C GLY A 425 42.67 -0.82 16.24
N HIS A 426 42.72 0.50 16.05
CA HIS A 426 43.20 1.45 17.06
C HIS A 426 42.06 1.99 17.95
N ASN A 427 42.03 1.57 19.22
CA ASN A 427 40.99 1.91 20.20
C ASN A 427 40.84 3.41 20.55
N GLU A 428 41.88 4.22 20.37
CA GLU A 428 41.86 5.66 20.66
C GLU A 428 41.07 6.48 19.61
N ILE A 429 40.96 5.96 18.38
CA ILE A 429 40.24 6.63 17.29
C ILE A 429 38.72 6.42 17.47
N SER A 430 38.32 5.20 17.82
CA SER A 430 36.93 4.87 18.12
C SER A 430 36.37 5.73 19.26
N SER A 431 37.13 5.93 20.34
CA SER A 431 36.67 6.71 21.49
C SER A 431 36.54 8.21 21.17
N TYR A 432 37.48 8.78 20.41
CA TYR A 432 37.44 10.20 20.05
C TYR A 432 36.35 10.53 19.02
N ALA A 433 36.13 9.68 18.00
CA ALA A 433 35.07 9.87 17.01
C ALA A 433 33.65 9.65 17.59
N LEU A 434 33.47 8.66 18.49
CA LEU A 434 32.22 8.45 19.23
C LEU A 434 31.85 9.66 20.07
N SER A 435 32.83 10.33 20.72
CA SER A 435 32.58 11.56 21.49
C SER A 435 32.15 12.75 20.62
N SER A 436 32.32 12.68 19.30
CA SER A 436 31.88 13.68 18.32
C SER A 436 30.61 13.26 17.56
N GLY A 437 29.94 12.17 17.95
CA GLY A 437 28.69 11.71 17.34
C GLY A 437 28.83 11.05 15.96
N ILE A 438 30.03 10.59 15.59
CA ILE A 438 30.33 9.94 14.31
C ILE A 438 30.45 8.43 14.56
N SER A 439 29.71 7.62 13.80
CA SER A 439 29.77 6.15 13.89
C SER A 439 31.08 5.62 13.31
N VAL A 440 31.74 4.71 14.04
CA VAL A 440 33.01 4.07 13.62
C VAL A 440 32.90 2.56 13.71
N ILE A 441 33.37 1.85 12.68
CA ILE A 441 33.43 0.39 12.59
C ILE A 441 34.87 -0.07 12.34
N SER A 442 35.33 -1.11 13.04
CA SER A 442 36.66 -1.70 12.81
C SER A 442 36.56 -2.87 11.83
N LEU A 443 37.40 -2.88 10.79
CA LEU A 443 37.42 -3.91 9.74
C LEU A 443 38.01 -5.22 10.25
N SER A 444 38.88 -5.17 11.26
CA SER A 444 39.35 -6.36 12.00
C SER A 444 38.24 -7.13 12.74
N SER A 445 37.07 -6.52 12.94
CA SER A 445 35.89 -7.13 13.57
C SER A 445 34.76 -7.48 12.60
N LEU A 446 34.93 -7.22 11.30
CA LEU A 446 33.94 -7.51 10.27
C LEU A 446 34.25 -8.85 9.60
N ASP A 447 33.27 -9.76 9.56
CA ASP A 447 33.38 -10.99 8.77
C ASP A 447 33.36 -10.66 7.26
N LYS A 448 34.00 -11.50 6.45
CA LYS A 448 34.09 -11.38 4.98
C LYS A 448 32.72 -11.39 4.30
N ASN A 449 31.71 -11.95 4.98
CA ASN A 449 30.32 -12.00 4.50
C ASN A 449 29.51 -10.74 4.86
N THR A 450 30.08 -9.75 5.55
CA THR A 450 29.36 -8.58 6.07
C THR A 450 29.21 -7.45 5.03
N LEU A 451 30.14 -7.32 4.09
CA LEU A 451 30.14 -6.24 3.09
C LEU A 451 28.97 -6.32 2.07
N PRO A 452 28.56 -7.51 1.59
CA PRO A 452 27.37 -7.64 0.73
C PRO A 452 26.04 -7.23 1.40
N TRP A 453 25.99 -7.09 2.72
CA TRP A 453 24.77 -6.73 3.46
C TRP A 453 24.49 -5.22 3.51
N LEU A 454 25.43 -4.41 2.99
CA LEU A 454 25.33 -2.94 2.98
C LEU A 454 24.46 -2.38 1.84
N GLY A 455 23.98 -3.21 0.90
CA GLY A 455 23.20 -2.77 -0.27
C GLY A 455 24.07 -2.10 -1.35
N GLU A 456 23.47 -1.31 -2.25
CA GLU A 456 24.22 -0.38 -3.11
C GLU A 456 24.49 0.93 -2.34
N PHE A 457 25.73 1.43 -2.35
CA PHE A 457 26.12 2.63 -1.61
C PHE A 457 27.17 3.46 -2.35
N GLU A 458 27.19 4.78 -2.10
CA GLU A 458 28.23 5.68 -2.60
C GLU A 458 29.52 5.49 -1.77
N LEU A 459 30.46 4.70 -2.30
CA LEU A 459 31.75 4.45 -1.67
C LEU A 459 32.74 5.60 -1.96
N ALA A 460 33.30 6.21 -0.92
CA ALA A 460 34.49 7.05 -1.04
C ALA A 460 35.69 6.30 -0.45
N VAL A 461 36.72 6.05 -1.26
CA VAL A 461 37.97 5.41 -0.79
C VAL A 461 39.06 6.46 -0.74
N SER A 462 39.66 6.65 0.44
CA SER A 462 40.86 7.47 0.59
C SER A 462 42.07 6.53 0.64
N LEU A 463 42.93 6.60 -0.38
CA LEU A 463 44.22 5.89 -0.41
C LEU A 463 45.33 6.95 -0.41
N ASN A 464 46.20 6.92 0.60
CA ASN A 464 47.41 7.75 0.68
C ASN A 464 47.21 9.26 0.50
N ALA A 465 46.16 9.82 1.13
CA ALA A 465 45.88 11.26 1.20
C ALA A 465 45.49 11.93 -0.12
N GLU A 466 45.21 11.16 -1.18
CA GLU A 466 44.40 11.64 -2.30
C GLU A 466 43.00 11.03 -2.21
N ILE A 467 42.01 11.90 -2.07
CA ILE A 467 40.60 11.52 -2.13
C ILE A 467 40.29 11.21 -3.59
N LEU A 468 40.31 9.93 -3.96
CA LEU A 468 39.88 9.50 -5.28
C LEU A 468 38.35 9.33 -5.26
N SER A 469 37.72 10.32 -5.91
CA SER A 469 36.31 10.45 -6.28
C SER A 469 35.35 11.11 -5.28
N PHE A 470 34.76 12.20 -5.77
CA PHE A 470 33.36 12.59 -5.55
C PHE A 470 32.59 12.23 -6.82
N TRP A 471 31.32 11.84 -6.65
CA TRP A 471 30.38 11.45 -7.70
C TRP A 471 30.45 12.28 -8.97
N THR A 472 30.58 11.61 -10.12
CA THR A 472 29.89 12.02 -11.36
C THR A 472 29.42 10.75 -12.07
N GLY A 473 28.18 10.75 -12.56
CA GLY A 473 27.75 9.78 -13.55
C GLY A 473 28.66 9.88 -14.78
N ALA A 474 29.60 8.95 -14.90
CA ALA A 474 30.38 8.71 -16.10
C ALA A 474 31.09 7.36 -15.97
N LYS A 475 30.92 6.49 -16.96
CA LYS A 475 31.87 5.42 -17.25
C LYS A 475 33.24 6.05 -17.50
N GLN A 476 34.17 5.96 -16.56
CA GLN A 476 35.59 6.14 -16.88
C GLN A 476 36.46 5.06 -16.23
N LYS A 477 37.33 4.52 -17.07
CA LYS A 477 38.28 3.44 -16.82
C LYS A 477 39.43 3.98 -15.95
N ILE A 478 39.63 3.41 -14.77
CA ILE A 478 40.85 3.64 -13.98
C ILE A 478 41.97 2.81 -14.64
N ILE A 479 43.05 3.45 -15.09
CA ILE A 479 44.25 2.79 -15.61
C ILE A 479 45.33 2.91 -14.54
N TRP A 480 45.84 1.77 -14.07
CA TRP A 480 47.00 1.70 -13.17
C TRP A 480 48.19 1.12 -13.94
N ASP A 481 49.34 1.79 -13.86
CA ASP A 481 50.57 1.54 -14.60
C ASP A 481 51.53 0.63 -13.82
N GLY A 482 51.02 -0.56 -13.49
CA GLY A 482 51.76 -1.78 -13.13
C GLY A 482 53.20 -1.63 -12.61
N THR A 483 53.35 -1.60 -11.28
CA THR A 483 54.59 -2.04 -10.62
C THR A 483 54.29 -2.71 -9.27
N ASP A 484 53.92 -4.01 -9.33
CA ASP A 484 54.03 -5.05 -8.28
C ASP A 484 53.20 -4.86 -6.97
N PRO A 485 52.85 -5.86 -6.13
CA PRO A 485 52.61 -7.31 -6.27
C PRO A 485 51.11 -7.70 -6.07
N ASP A 486 50.17 -6.75 -6.26
CA ASP A 486 48.71 -6.87 -6.03
C ASP A 486 47.93 -7.75 -7.03
N ASN A 487 48.61 -8.64 -7.75
CA ASN A 487 48.05 -9.32 -8.93
C ASN A 487 47.11 -10.50 -8.62
N PHE A 488 46.80 -10.77 -7.34
CA PHE A 488 45.79 -11.77 -6.96
C PHE A 488 44.38 -11.18 -6.80
N TYR A 489 44.25 -9.89 -6.49
CA TYR A 489 42.96 -9.24 -6.28
C TYR A 489 42.45 -8.50 -7.52
N ALA A 490 43.35 -7.97 -8.36
CA ALA A 490 42.96 -7.32 -9.62
C ALA A 490 42.41 -8.30 -10.67
N GLN A 491 42.95 -9.52 -10.78
CA GLN A 491 42.44 -10.54 -11.71
C GLN A 491 41.08 -11.10 -11.28
N ASN A 492 40.84 -11.28 -9.98
CA ASN A 492 39.54 -11.75 -9.48
C ASN A 492 38.46 -10.66 -9.59
N LEU A 493 38.81 -9.38 -9.40
CA LEU A 493 37.91 -8.26 -9.61
C LEU A 493 37.64 -8.02 -11.11
N SER A 494 38.63 -8.17 -11.99
CA SER A 494 38.40 -8.01 -13.44
C SER A 494 37.47 -9.09 -13.99
N THR A 495 37.54 -10.34 -13.53
CA THR A 495 36.58 -11.39 -13.93
C THR A 495 35.16 -11.22 -13.35
N ILE A 496 35.01 -10.45 -12.26
CA ILE A 496 33.69 -10.14 -11.67
C ILE A 496 33.05 -8.92 -12.36
N PHE A 497 33.87 -7.96 -12.79
CA PHE A 497 33.40 -6.75 -13.49
C PHE A 497 33.39 -6.86 -15.03
N ASP A 498 34.05 -7.87 -15.63
CA ASP A 498 33.94 -8.20 -17.06
C ASP A 498 32.73 -9.10 -17.38
N ARG A 499 31.53 -8.65 -17.00
CA ARG A 499 30.34 -8.96 -17.82
C ARG A 499 30.05 -7.75 -18.70
N ASN A 500 30.74 -7.77 -19.84
CA ASN A 500 30.53 -6.95 -21.04
C ASN A 500 29.28 -6.05 -21.01
N ILE A 501 29.50 -4.74 -20.81
CA ILE A 501 28.59 -3.72 -21.31
C ILE A 501 29.01 -3.42 -22.75
N ASP A 502 28.42 -4.15 -23.70
CA ASP A 502 28.52 -3.77 -25.11
C ASP A 502 27.60 -2.59 -25.41
N ALA A 503 28.11 -1.64 -26.19
CA ALA A 503 27.41 -0.46 -26.68
C ALA A 503 26.42 -0.78 -27.83
N GLU A 504 25.98 -2.03 -27.97
CA GLU A 504 25.14 -2.50 -29.09
C GLU A 504 23.69 -2.89 -28.71
N ALA A 505 23.35 -3.00 -27.43
CA ALA A 505 22.01 -3.41 -27.01
C ALA A 505 20.95 -2.29 -27.23
N ARG A 506 19.82 -2.64 -27.83
CA ARG A 506 18.71 -1.74 -28.18
C ARG A 506 17.87 -1.41 -26.93
N VAL A 507 17.53 -0.15 -26.72
CA VAL A 507 16.71 0.26 -25.58
C VAL A 507 15.22 -0.04 -25.85
N VAL A 508 14.55 -0.68 -24.89
CA VAL A 508 13.11 -0.97 -24.94
C VAL A 508 12.46 -0.32 -23.72
N ILE A 509 11.47 0.54 -23.95
CA ILE A 509 10.85 1.38 -22.93
C ILE A 509 9.42 0.90 -22.72
N PHE A 510 9.07 0.45 -21.53
CA PHE A 510 7.71 0.06 -21.15
C PHE A 510 7.08 1.24 -20.40
N LEU A 511 5.98 1.80 -20.91
CA LEU A 511 5.24 2.89 -20.30
C LEU A 511 3.98 2.36 -19.64
N GLU A 512 3.90 2.44 -18.33
CA GLU A 512 2.81 1.93 -17.51
C GLU A 512 2.19 3.01 -16.65
N ARG A 513 0.98 2.77 -16.14
CA ARG A 513 0.28 3.72 -15.28
C ARG A 513 0.93 3.82 -13.90
N VAL A 514 1.12 2.69 -13.22
CA VAL A 514 1.63 2.52 -11.84
C VAL A 514 2.15 1.09 -11.67
N LEU A 515 3.06 0.83 -10.71
CA LEU A 515 3.53 -0.53 -10.37
C LEU A 515 2.68 -1.18 -9.27
N TRP A 516 1.70 -2.01 -9.65
CA TRP A 516 0.80 -2.80 -8.80
C TRP A 516 0.74 -4.27 -9.26
N ALA A 517 0.53 -5.23 -8.35
CA ALA A 517 0.48 -6.68 -8.64
C ALA A 517 -0.69 -7.20 -9.52
N GLY A 518 -1.20 -6.42 -10.48
CA GLY A 518 -2.25 -6.78 -11.44
C GLY A 518 -1.76 -7.67 -12.59
N GLY A 519 -2.72 -8.19 -13.37
CA GLY A 519 -2.43 -9.13 -14.47
C GLY A 519 -1.52 -8.56 -15.57
N ALA A 520 -1.76 -7.32 -16.01
CA ALA A 520 -0.98 -6.68 -17.07
C ALA A 520 0.49 -6.43 -16.67
N GLU A 521 0.73 -6.02 -15.41
CA GLU A 521 2.09 -5.81 -14.91
C GLU A 521 2.89 -7.11 -14.81
N ARG A 522 2.25 -8.20 -14.33
CA ARG A 522 2.89 -9.51 -14.27
C ARG A 522 3.40 -9.96 -15.65
N VAL A 523 2.69 -9.57 -16.72
CA VAL A 523 3.12 -9.81 -18.10
C VAL A 523 4.37 -9.00 -18.41
N VAL A 524 4.39 -7.71 -18.11
CA VAL A 524 5.55 -6.84 -18.34
C VAL A 524 6.76 -7.34 -17.58
N HIS A 525 6.61 -7.74 -16.32
CA HIS A 525 7.70 -8.30 -15.54
C HIS A 525 8.25 -9.60 -16.14
N GLU A 526 7.39 -10.50 -16.64
CA GLU A 526 7.85 -11.73 -17.30
C GLU A 526 8.51 -11.45 -18.66
N VAL A 527 8.03 -10.47 -19.43
CA VAL A 527 8.72 -10.03 -20.65
C VAL A 527 10.08 -9.46 -20.30
N VAL A 528 10.13 -8.45 -19.43
CA VAL A 528 11.35 -7.76 -19.01
C VAL A 528 12.37 -8.74 -18.45
N ARG A 529 11.97 -9.68 -17.58
CA ARG A 529 12.90 -10.66 -16.96
C ARG A 529 13.55 -11.61 -17.96
N ASN A 530 12.86 -11.93 -19.06
CA ASN A 530 13.32 -12.97 -20.00
C ASN A 530 13.87 -12.44 -21.33
N LEU A 531 13.82 -11.12 -21.58
CA LEU A 531 14.47 -10.51 -22.76
C LEU A 531 15.99 -10.74 -22.78
N ASN A 532 16.55 -11.04 -23.95
CA ASN A 532 17.98 -11.22 -24.12
C ASN A 532 18.77 -9.91 -23.86
N ARG A 533 19.49 -9.86 -22.74
CA ARG A 533 20.26 -8.69 -22.29
C ARG A 533 21.41 -8.29 -23.21
N ASN A 534 21.94 -9.21 -24.01
CA ASN A 534 22.95 -8.89 -25.01
C ASN A 534 22.36 -8.11 -26.19
N ARG A 535 21.03 -8.15 -26.37
CA ARG A 535 20.32 -7.56 -27.50
C ARG A 535 19.45 -6.38 -27.09
N TYR A 536 18.86 -6.42 -25.89
CA TYR A 536 17.89 -5.44 -25.41
C TYR A 536 18.22 -4.95 -24.00
N ARG A 537 18.04 -3.65 -23.78
CA ARG A 537 18.09 -2.98 -22.49
C ARG A 537 16.69 -2.48 -22.11
N PRO A 538 15.95 -3.19 -21.23
CA PRO A 538 14.61 -2.79 -20.81
C PRO A 538 14.64 -1.62 -19.81
N ILE A 539 13.68 -0.71 -19.94
CA ILE A 539 13.42 0.43 -19.05
C ILE A 539 11.92 0.48 -18.78
N ILE A 540 11.52 0.70 -17.54
CA ILE A 540 10.11 0.89 -17.16
C ILE A 540 9.88 2.37 -16.82
N LEU A 541 8.87 2.99 -17.41
CA LEU A 541 8.41 4.34 -17.15
C LEU A 541 7.02 4.29 -16.52
N THR A 542 6.82 4.95 -15.38
CA THR A 542 5.49 5.01 -14.72
C THR A 542 4.88 6.40 -14.85
N LEU A 543 3.56 6.48 -15.12
CA LEU A 543 2.82 7.74 -15.30
C LEU A 543 2.50 8.47 -13.99
N PHE A 544 2.11 7.74 -12.93
CA PHE A 544 1.53 8.34 -11.71
C PHE A 544 2.20 7.94 -10.40
N ASP A 545 3.25 7.13 -10.43
CA ASP A 545 3.67 6.40 -9.25
C ASP A 545 4.73 7.12 -8.42
N GLU A 546 4.34 7.87 -7.39
CA GLU A 546 5.27 8.47 -6.42
C GLU A 546 6.01 7.43 -5.56
N HIS A 547 5.52 6.19 -5.54
CA HIS A 547 6.04 5.08 -4.76
C HIS A 547 6.19 3.82 -5.62
N CYS A 548 7.20 3.79 -6.50
CA CYS A 548 7.66 2.56 -7.15
C CYS A 548 8.24 1.59 -6.11
N GLN A 549 7.42 0.96 -5.28
CA GLN A 549 7.77 -0.17 -4.43
C GLN A 549 6.92 -1.36 -4.84
N GLY A 550 7.42 -2.18 -5.77
CA GLY A 550 6.56 -3.22 -6.31
C GLY A 550 7.17 -4.12 -7.37
N SER A 551 8.32 -4.73 -7.10
CA SER A 551 8.72 -6.08 -7.53
C SER A 551 10.23 -6.19 -7.61
N ALA A 552 10.78 -7.35 -7.24
CA ALA A 552 12.17 -7.70 -7.49
C ALA A 552 12.41 -7.90 -9.00
N LEU A 553 12.49 -6.79 -9.73
CA LEU A 553 13.16 -6.75 -11.03
C LEU A 553 14.67 -6.81 -10.78
N GLN A 554 15.39 -7.41 -11.72
CA GLN A 554 16.86 -7.50 -11.62
C GLN A 554 17.45 -6.07 -11.63
N SER A 555 18.58 -5.87 -10.94
CA SER A 555 19.24 -4.56 -10.80
C SER A 555 19.71 -3.94 -12.13
N ASP A 556 19.55 -4.66 -13.24
CA ASP A 556 19.86 -4.20 -14.60
C ASP A 556 18.66 -3.55 -15.33
N VAL A 557 17.48 -3.46 -14.69
CA VAL A 557 16.27 -2.82 -15.22
C VAL A 557 16.10 -1.43 -14.61
N GLU A 558 16.15 -0.39 -15.45
CA GLU A 558 15.98 1.00 -15.02
C GLU A 558 14.49 1.34 -14.89
N ILE A 559 14.04 1.81 -13.72
CA ILE A 559 12.65 2.28 -13.49
C ILE A 559 12.67 3.79 -13.29
N LEU A 560 11.88 4.53 -14.09
CA LEU A 560 11.81 5.98 -14.03
C LEU A 560 10.36 6.44 -13.87
N ASN A 561 10.09 7.18 -12.80
CA ASN A 561 8.81 7.86 -12.63
C ASN A 561 8.82 9.18 -13.40
N ILE A 562 7.89 9.36 -14.34
CA ILE A 562 7.79 10.60 -15.10
C ILE A 562 7.18 11.74 -14.26
N ASN A 563 6.58 11.47 -13.10
CA ASN A 563 5.91 12.43 -12.23
C ASN A 563 6.74 12.99 -11.06
N ASN A 564 8.02 12.64 -10.94
CA ASN A 564 8.90 13.02 -9.82
C ASN A 564 9.32 14.53 -9.85
N GLU A 565 9.23 15.23 -8.72
CA GLU A 565 9.63 16.64 -8.56
C GLU A 565 11.10 16.93 -8.92
N ALA A 566 12.00 15.95 -8.81
CA ALA A 566 13.40 16.10 -9.25
C ALA A 566 13.52 16.31 -10.76
N PHE A 567 12.55 15.83 -11.54
CA PHE A 567 12.44 16.12 -12.97
C PHE A 567 11.97 17.56 -13.21
N ASP A 568 11.10 18.11 -12.36
CA ASP A 568 10.63 19.49 -12.48
C ASP A 568 11.80 20.48 -12.29
N THR A 569 12.71 20.24 -11.34
CA THR A 569 13.87 21.11 -11.12
C THR A 569 14.91 21.03 -12.26
N ALA A 570 15.13 19.84 -12.83
CA ALA A 570 16.05 19.62 -13.95
C ALA A 570 15.49 20.09 -15.31
N VAL A 571 14.16 20.06 -15.45
CA VAL A 571 13.43 20.66 -16.58
C VAL A 571 13.45 22.17 -16.46
N GLU A 572 13.24 22.74 -15.28
CA GLU A 572 13.36 24.19 -15.04
C GLU A 572 14.79 24.72 -15.29
N SER A 573 15.83 23.96 -14.92
CA SER A 573 17.22 24.39 -15.10
C SER A 573 17.77 24.24 -16.52
N ASN A 574 17.19 23.35 -17.36
CA ASN A 574 17.59 23.16 -18.77
C ASN A 574 16.62 23.79 -19.77
N LEU A 575 15.59 24.49 -19.30
CA LEU A 575 14.83 25.43 -20.12
C LEU A 575 15.71 26.65 -20.42
N THR A 576 16.60 26.52 -21.41
CA THR A 576 16.63 27.64 -22.38
C THR A 576 15.19 27.73 -22.88
N PRO A 577 14.54 28.90 -22.79
CA PRO A 577 13.14 28.99 -23.18
C PRO A 577 13.04 28.52 -24.63
N ILE A 578 12.46 27.33 -24.84
CA ILE A 578 11.90 26.94 -26.13
C ILE A 578 10.69 27.84 -26.28
N ARG A 579 10.98 29.10 -26.61
CA ARG A 579 10.09 30.23 -26.82
C ARG A 579 9.32 30.09 -28.12
N SER A 580 9.13 28.87 -28.61
CA SER A 580 8.30 28.62 -29.76
C SER A 580 6.92 28.22 -29.25
N GLN A 581 6.00 29.20 -29.28
CA GLN A 581 4.54 29.02 -29.26
C GLN A 581 4.07 27.90 -30.23
N SER A 582 4.95 27.46 -31.13
CA SER A 582 4.80 26.41 -32.12
C SER A 582 4.32 25.06 -31.60
N TRP A 583 4.74 24.56 -30.43
CA TRP A 583 4.38 23.18 -30.02
C TRP A 583 2.95 23.08 -29.46
N VAL A 584 2.55 24.01 -28.59
CA VAL A 584 1.14 24.18 -28.18
C VAL A 584 0.28 24.45 -29.40
N LEU A 585 0.77 25.26 -30.36
CA LEU A 585 0.13 25.46 -31.65
C LEU A 585 0.14 24.21 -32.54
N ILE A 586 1.05 23.26 -32.42
CA ILE A 586 1.12 22.00 -33.20
C ILE A 586 0.18 20.96 -32.61
N VAL A 587 0.14 20.81 -31.29
CA VAL A 587 -0.85 19.98 -30.57
C VAL A 587 -2.23 20.55 -30.80
N LEU A 588 -2.44 21.87 -30.63
CA LEU A 588 -3.68 22.54 -31.00
C LEU A 588 -3.97 22.44 -32.50
N ARG A 589 -3.00 22.59 -33.42
CA ARG A 589 -3.21 22.44 -34.88
C ARG A 589 -3.55 21.00 -35.28
N ARG A 590 -3.02 20.00 -34.59
CA ARG A 590 -3.40 18.59 -34.75
C ARG A 590 -4.80 18.38 -34.19
N LEU A 591 -5.12 18.82 -32.99
CA LEU A 591 -6.48 18.81 -32.43
C LEU A 591 -7.48 19.57 -33.34
N LEU A 592 -7.05 20.65 -34.00
CA LEU A 592 -7.80 21.45 -34.99
C LEU A 592 -7.94 20.77 -36.38
N LYS A 593 -6.90 20.08 -36.87
CA LYS A 593 -6.92 19.31 -38.14
C LYS A 593 -7.72 18.00 -37.95
N LEU A 594 -7.56 17.35 -36.79
CA LEU A 594 -8.23 16.12 -36.38
C LEU A 594 -9.71 16.37 -36.12
N SER A 595 -10.11 17.38 -35.33
CA SER A 595 -11.53 17.76 -35.18
C SER A 595 -12.24 18.06 -36.51
N ARG A 596 -11.50 18.48 -37.56
CA ARG A 596 -12.05 18.69 -38.91
C ARG A 596 -12.21 17.41 -39.72
N ALA A 597 -11.26 16.46 -39.61
CA ALA A 597 -11.24 15.20 -40.37
C ALA A 597 -12.07 14.09 -39.70
N THR A 598 -11.98 14.01 -38.38
CA THR A 598 -12.71 13.11 -37.48
C THR A 598 -14.22 13.37 -37.53
N TYR A 599 -14.63 14.63 -37.60
CA TYR A 599 -16.05 14.99 -37.62
C TYR A 599 -16.75 14.70 -38.96
N HIS A 600 -16.01 14.77 -40.08
CA HIS A 600 -16.54 14.41 -41.40
C HIS A 600 -16.75 12.90 -41.57
N LYS A 601 -16.07 12.07 -40.77
CA LYS A 601 -16.06 10.61 -40.89
C LYS A 601 -16.92 9.90 -39.84
N LEU A 602 -17.11 10.49 -38.64
CA LEU A 602 -17.86 9.86 -37.54
C LEU A 602 -19.38 10.08 -37.56
N PHE A 603 -19.92 11.14 -38.19
CA PHE A 603 -21.30 11.59 -37.88
C PHE A 603 -22.30 11.69 -39.05
N GLY A 604 -21.97 11.25 -40.26
CA GLY A 604 -22.96 11.22 -41.36
C GLY A 604 -23.50 12.60 -41.78
N LYS A 605 -24.43 12.63 -42.76
CA LYS A 605 -24.74 13.80 -43.62
C LYS A 605 -25.71 14.86 -43.08
N ASP A 606 -26.25 14.77 -41.86
CA ASP A 606 -27.23 15.77 -41.40
C ASP A 606 -26.57 17.03 -40.81
N PHE A 607 -26.22 17.89 -41.76
CA PHE A 607 -25.23 18.98 -41.70
C PHE A 607 -25.79 20.37 -41.31
N ARG A 608 -27.05 20.49 -40.86
CA ARG A 608 -27.66 21.83 -40.64
C ARG A 608 -27.51 22.41 -39.23
N GLU A 609 -27.17 21.61 -38.22
CA GLU A 609 -26.85 22.12 -36.87
C GLU A 609 -25.37 22.52 -36.71
N TYR A 610 -24.54 22.17 -37.70
CA TYR A 610 -23.08 22.16 -37.57
C TYR A 610 -22.33 23.42 -38.05
N ILE A 611 -23.00 24.57 -38.03
CA ILE A 611 -22.31 25.88 -38.20
C ILE A 611 -21.60 26.30 -36.88
N GLY A 612 -21.85 25.59 -35.77
CA GLY A 612 -21.40 25.95 -34.42
C GLY A 612 -19.97 25.55 -34.04
N VAL A 613 -19.49 24.36 -34.38
CA VAL A 613 -18.24 23.83 -33.77
C VAL A 613 -16.98 24.47 -34.37
N GLY A 614 -16.97 24.80 -35.66
CA GLY A 614 -15.91 25.62 -36.26
C GLY A 614 -15.80 27.02 -35.62
N ARG A 615 -16.91 27.58 -35.12
CA ARG A 615 -16.91 28.83 -34.33
C ARG A 615 -16.48 28.59 -32.89
N ARG A 616 -16.87 27.48 -32.25
CA ARG A 616 -16.47 27.12 -30.87
C ARG A 616 -14.97 26.91 -30.76
N ILE A 617 -14.37 26.27 -31.75
CA ILE A 617 -12.91 26.07 -31.80
C ILE A 617 -12.17 27.40 -32.06
N ARG A 618 -12.72 28.31 -32.88
CA ARG A 618 -12.21 29.68 -33.01
C ARG A 618 -12.31 30.48 -31.70
N LYS A 619 -13.38 30.27 -30.91
CA LYS A 619 -13.57 30.88 -29.59
C LYS A 619 -12.64 30.32 -28.53
N MET A 620 -12.38 29.01 -28.54
CA MET A 620 -11.42 28.36 -27.63
C MET A 620 -9.99 28.85 -27.90
N LYS A 621 -9.68 29.09 -29.18
CA LYS A 621 -8.44 29.78 -29.60
C LYS A 621 -8.36 31.19 -29.01
N LEU A 622 -9.42 32.00 -29.05
CA LEU A 622 -9.47 33.34 -28.45
C LEU A 622 -9.30 33.32 -26.93
N ILE A 623 -9.97 32.42 -26.22
CA ILE A 623 -9.91 32.27 -24.76
C ILE A 623 -8.49 31.87 -24.32
N LEU A 624 -7.91 30.86 -24.95
CA LEU A 624 -6.55 30.41 -24.62
C LEU A 624 -5.47 31.44 -25.00
N THR A 625 -5.66 32.19 -26.08
CA THR A 625 -4.74 33.29 -26.45
C THR A 625 -4.85 34.46 -25.48
N SER A 626 -6.04 34.73 -24.93
CA SER A 626 -6.26 35.79 -23.92
C SER A 626 -5.75 35.44 -22.52
N ALA A 627 -5.68 34.15 -22.16
CA ALA A 627 -5.19 33.70 -20.86
C ALA A 627 -3.66 33.68 -20.74
N MET A 628 -2.93 33.79 -21.86
CA MET A 628 -1.46 33.65 -21.91
C MET A 628 -0.70 34.97 -22.12
N SER A 629 -1.34 36.13 -21.90
CA SER A 629 -0.68 37.46 -21.93
C SER A 629 -1.09 38.27 -20.70
N PRO A 630 -0.19 38.50 -19.73
CA PRO A 630 -0.53 39.18 -18.48
C PRO A 630 -1.01 40.63 -18.64
N ASP A 631 -0.75 41.27 -19.79
CA ASP A 631 -0.93 42.72 -19.98
C ASP A 631 -2.15 43.13 -20.84
N ILE A 632 -3.05 42.23 -21.20
CA ILE A 632 -4.26 42.61 -21.94
C ILE A 632 -5.40 42.87 -20.94
N LYS A 633 -5.68 44.16 -20.67
CA LYS A 633 -6.87 44.58 -19.91
C LYS A 633 -8.12 43.90 -20.48
N PRO A 634 -9.07 43.46 -19.63
CA PRO A 634 -10.25 42.72 -20.04
C PRO A 634 -11.11 43.61 -20.93
N SER A 635 -10.94 43.49 -22.24
CA SER A 635 -11.81 44.17 -23.19
C SER A 635 -13.09 43.37 -23.40
N THR A 636 -14.07 44.08 -23.93
CA THR A 636 -15.49 43.82 -24.20
C THR A 636 -15.89 42.48 -24.85
N GLU A 637 -15.01 41.49 -24.96
CA GLU A 637 -15.28 40.19 -25.60
C GLU A 637 -15.96 39.16 -24.68
N LYS A 638 -15.82 39.26 -23.34
CA LYS A 638 -16.49 38.33 -22.41
C LYS A 638 -18.03 38.36 -22.50
N SER A 639 -18.64 39.50 -22.82
CA SER A 639 -20.11 39.63 -22.95
C SER A 639 -20.68 39.18 -24.29
N LYS A 640 -19.86 39.04 -25.34
CA LYS A 640 -20.28 38.47 -26.63
C LYS A 640 -20.23 36.94 -26.65
N ILE A 641 -19.44 36.32 -25.79
CA ILE A 641 -19.27 34.87 -25.74
C ILE A 641 -20.52 34.17 -25.18
N SER A 642 -21.20 34.78 -24.19
CA SER A 642 -22.41 34.25 -23.54
C SER A 642 -23.66 34.26 -24.44
N GLY A 643 -23.72 35.09 -25.48
CA GLY A 643 -24.90 35.25 -26.35
C GLY A 643 -25.03 34.24 -27.50
N GLU A 644 -24.04 33.37 -27.73
CA GLU A 644 -23.98 32.49 -28.92
C GLU A 644 -24.02 30.97 -28.59
N ILE A 645 -24.12 30.60 -27.30
CA ILE A 645 -24.29 29.21 -26.87
C ILE A 645 -25.78 28.89 -26.89
N LYS A 646 -26.21 27.99 -27.78
CA LYS A 646 -27.64 27.73 -28.01
C LYS A 646 -28.28 26.82 -26.97
N SER A 647 -27.52 26.06 -26.18
CA SER A 647 -28.02 25.31 -25.03
C SER A 647 -26.93 24.99 -23.99
N GLN A 648 -27.35 24.74 -22.74
CA GLN A 648 -26.48 24.41 -21.61
C GLN A 648 -25.65 23.11 -21.84
N SER A 649 -26.22 22.14 -22.56
CA SER A 649 -25.58 20.84 -22.82
C SER A 649 -24.28 20.95 -23.64
N GLU A 650 -24.25 21.86 -24.61
CA GLU A 650 -23.08 22.05 -25.49
C GLU A 650 -21.92 22.77 -24.79
N LEU A 651 -22.24 23.56 -23.75
CA LEU A 651 -21.23 24.19 -22.90
C LEU A 651 -20.55 23.13 -22.04
N ASN A 652 -21.35 22.23 -21.45
CA ASN A 652 -20.87 21.19 -20.54
C ASN A 652 -19.92 20.21 -21.26
N SER A 653 -20.29 19.70 -22.43
CA SER A 653 -19.45 18.74 -23.17
C SER A 653 -18.10 19.33 -23.62
N THR A 654 -18.06 20.63 -23.95
CA THR A 654 -16.80 21.32 -24.30
C THR A 654 -15.91 21.54 -23.07
N VAL A 655 -16.53 21.85 -21.92
CA VAL A 655 -15.82 21.97 -20.63
C VAL A 655 -15.27 20.62 -20.21
N ASP A 656 -16.03 19.54 -20.36
CA ASP A 656 -15.63 18.18 -19.99
C ASP A 656 -14.48 17.67 -20.87
N PHE A 657 -14.52 17.91 -22.19
CA PHE A 657 -13.39 17.58 -23.07
C PHE A 657 -12.13 18.39 -22.73
N SER A 658 -12.28 19.69 -22.43
CA SER A 658 -11.15 20.52 -22.00
C SER A 658 -10.55 20.06 -20.67
N ARG A 659 -11.41 19.62 -19.74
CA ARG A 659 -11.01 19.06 -18.45
C ARG A 659 -10.29 17.72 -18.63
N LEU A 660 -10.81 16.86 -19.51
CA LEU A 660 -10.17 15.59 -19.88
C LEU A 660 -8.77 15.82 -20.47
N MET A 661 -8.63 16.74 -21.43
CA MET A 661 -7.32 17.06 -22.00
C MET A 661 -6.36 17.70 -20.99
N SER A 662 -6.87 18.42 -20.00
CA SER A 662 -6.03 18.99 -18.93
C SER A 662 -5.39 17.92 -18.04
N HIS A 663 -6.04 16.76 -17.88
CA HIS A 663 -5.50 15.59 -17.17
C HIS A 663 -4.23 15.03 -17.87
N TYR A 664 -4.25 14.93 -19.20
CA TYR A 664 -3.13 14.35 -19.96
C TYR A 664 -1.97 15.33 -20.23
N ASN A 665 -2.20 16.64 -20.19
CA ASN A 665 -1.19 17.64 -20.58
C ASN A 665 0.14 17.55 -19.82
N PRO A 666 0.17 17.44 -18.47
CA PRO A 666 1.42 17.31 -17.74
C PRO A 666 2.19 16.04 -18.12
N LEU A 667 1.49 14.91 -18.23
CA LEU A 667 2.06 13.60 -18.56
C LEU A 667 2.71 13.61 -19.95
N VAL A 668 2.04 14.20 -20.94
CA VAL A 668 2.55 14.32 -22.31
C VAL A 668 3.85 15.10 -22.35
N ASN A 669 3.93 16.23 -21.64
CA ASN A 669 5.15 17.06 -21.63
C ASN A 669 6.32 16.32 -20.98
N ARG A 670 6.07 15.65 -19.85
CA ARG A 670 7.10 14.89 -19.13
C ARG A 670 7.57 13.68 -19.95
N LEU A 671 6.63 12.95 -20.57
CA LEU A 671 6.96 11.82 -21.45
C LEU A 671 7.85 12.23 -22.63
N ILE A 672 7.55 13.34 -23.32
CA ILE A 672 8.39 13.86 -24.42
C ILE A 672 9.82 14.15 -23.93
N HIS A 673 9.95 14.75 -22.74
CA HIS A 673 11.26 15.10 -22.20
C HIS A 673 12.09 13.88 -21.79
N VAL A 674 11.47 12.90 -21.11
CA VAL A 674 12.11 11.65 -20.69
C VAL A 674 12.54 10.84 -21.90
N THR A 675 11.61 10.62 -22.84
CA THR A 675 11.88 9.81 -24.05
C THR A 675 12.91 10.45 -24.97
N GLY A 676 13.05 11.78 -24.98
CA GLY A 676 14.06 12.49 -25.74
C GLY A 676 15.52 12.18 -25.35
N ARG A 677 15.75 11.53 -24.20
CA ARG A 677 17.07 11.11 -23.72
C ARG A 677 17.54 9.78 -24.32
N PHE A 678 16.63 9.01 -24.91
CA PHE A 678 16.94 7.69 -25.46
C PHE A 678 17.18 7.75 -26.98
N PRO A 679 18.02 6.85 -27.52
CA PRO A 679 18.28 6.77 -28.96
C PRO A 679 17.01 6.65 -29.82
N ALA A 680 17.01 7.17 -31.04
CA ALA A 680 15.84 7.12 -31.93
C ALA A 680 15.43 5.70 -32.36
N ASN A 681 16.35 4.72 -32.28
CA ASN A 681 16.08 3.30 -32.53
C ASN A 681 15.54 2.55 -31.30
N SER A 682 15.29 3.25 -30.18
CA SER A 682 14.60 2.69 -29.02
C SER A 682 13.13 2.41 -29.34
N VAL A 683 12.53 1.39 -28.74
CA VAL A 683 11.11 1.05 -28.94
C VAL A 683 10.31 1.40 -27.69
N LEU A 684 9.20 2.13 -27.84
CA LEU A 684 8.26 2.41 -26.76
C LEU A 684 7.12 1.38 -26.78
N ILE A 685 6.77 0.80 -25.65
CA ILE A 685 5.65 -0.12 -25.47
C ILE A 685 4.74 0.51 -24.42
N THR A 686 3.52 0.87 -24.78
CA THR A 686 2.54 1.37 -23.83
C THR A 686 1.71 0.23 -23.28
N ILE A 687 1.44 0.25 -21.99
CA ILE A 687 0.68 -0.79 -21.30
C ILE A 687 -0.63 -0.17 -20.82
N MET A 688 -1.75 -0.74 -21.26
CA MET A 688 -3.11 -0.24 -20.99
C MET A 688 -3.45 1.07 -21.72
N GLU A 689 -4.68 1.53 -21.53
CA GLU A 689 -5.36 2.56 -22.31
C GLU A 689 -4.72 3.95 -22.07
N GLU A 690 -4.49 4.33 -20.81
CA GLU A 690 -4.01 5.67 -20.43
C GLU A 690 -2.57 5.94 -20.92
N ALA A 691 -1.69 4.94 -20.86
CA ALA A 691 -0.34 5.03 -21.42
C ALA A 691 -0.36 5.14 -22.95
N THR A 692 -1.26 4.40 -23.59
CA THR A 692 -1.44 4.40 -25.05
C THR A 692 -1.90 5.77 -25.54
N ILE A 693 -2.88 6.37 -24.87
CA ILE A 693 -3.38 7.72 -25.15
C ILE A 693 -2.29 8.77 -24.92
N THR A 694 -1.54 8.66 -23.81
CA THR A 694 -0.46 9.61 -23.48
C THR A 694 0.65 9.59 -24.54
N ALA A 695 1.09 8.41 -24.98
CA ALA A 695 2.10 8.28 -26.03
C ALA A 695 1.61 8.82 -27.38
N TRP A 696 0.34 8.60 -27.72
CA TRP A 696 -0.27 9.15 -28.93
C TRP A 696 -0.26 10.69 -28.93
N LEU A 697 -0.65 11.31 -27.83
CA LEU A 697 -0.62 12.77 -27.67
C LEU A 697 0.82 13.31 -27.76
N ALA A 698 1.81 12.58 -27.23
CA ALA A 698 3.23 12.91 -27.30
C ALA A 698 3.87 12.68 -28.68
N ARG A 699 3.26 11.85 -29.55
CA ARG A 699 3.84 11.33 -30.80
C ARG A 699 4.44 12.38 -31.74
N ALA A 700 3.93 13.61 -31.75
CA ALA A 700 4.49 14.68 -32.59
C ALA A 700 5.97 14.96 -32.31
N SER A 701 6.40 14.65 -31.09
CA SER A 701 7.74 14.94 -30.57
C SER A 701 8.51 13.68 -30.19
N LEU A 702 7.85 12.51 -30.13
CA LEU A 702 8.51 11.21 -29.96
C LEU A 702 9.34 10.88 -31.21
N GLN A 703 10.56 10.41 -31.00
CA GLN A 703 11.44 9.95 -32.08
C GLN A 703 11.35 8.43 -32.27
N GLN A 704 10.83 7.74 -31.26
CA GLN A 704 10.70 6.28 -31.18
C GLN A 704 9.40 5.79 -31.85
N PRO A 705 9.42 4.61 -32.49
CA PRO A 705 8.20 3.85 -32.76
C PRO A 705 7.53 3.41 -31.45
N TYR A 706 6.19 3.38 -31.41
CA TYR A 706 5.46 2.87 -30.25
C TYR A 706 4.50 1.73 -30.57
N ILE A 707 4.49 0.72 -29.70
CA ILE A 707 3.60 -0.42 -29.65
C ILE A 707 2.54 -0.12 -28.60
N ALA A 708 1.26 -0.34 -28.92
CA ALA A 708 0.19 -0.29 -27.93
C ALA A 708 -0.13 -1.71 -27.43
N SER A 709 0.18 -2.04 -26.18
CA SER A 709 -0.12 -3.33 -25.55
C SER A 709 -1.34 -3.20 -24.65
N LEU A 710 -2.44 -3.86 -25.04
CA LEU A 710 -3.71 -3.81 -24.33
C LEU A 710 -4.01 -5.19 -23.74
N HIS A 711 -4.52 -5.21 -22.51
CA HIS A 711 -4.72 -6.42 -21.71
C HIS A 711 -6.13 -6.50 -21.12
N THR A 712 -7.11 -5.81 -21.71
CA THR A 712 -8.51 -5.72 -21.28
C THR A 712 -9.45 -6.02 -22.45
N VAL A 713 -10.75 -6.15 -22.16
CA VAL A 713 -11.82 -6.18 -23.16
C VAL A 713 -12.42 -4.79 -23.21
N GLU A 714 -12.03 -3.99 -24.20
CA GLU A 714 -12.21 -2.54 -24.18
C GLU A 714 -13.68 -2.11 -24.24
N SER A 715 -14.51 -2.85 -24.99
CA SER A 715 -15.95 -2.57 -25.07
C SER A 715 -16.68 -2.79 -23.75
N GLU A 716 -16.18 -3.67 -22.89
CA GLU A 716 -16.73 -3.97 -21.57
C GLU A 716 -16.11 -3.10 -20.47
N CYS A 717 -14.82 -2.80 -20.57
CA CYS A 717 -14.05 -2.08 -19.55
C CYS A 717 -14.36 -0.57 -19.54
N ILE A 718 -14.30 0.09 -20.72
CA ILE A 718 -14.41 1.55 -20.82
C ILE A 718 -15.75 2.10 -20.30
N PRO A 719 -16.93 1.51 -20.63
CA PRO A 719 -18.20 2.01 -20.10
C PRO A 719 -18.29 1.92 -18.57
N ARG A 720 -17.60 0.96 -17.94
CA ARG A 720 -17.59 0.80 -16.48
C ARG A 720 -16.64 1.78 -15.79
N LEU A 721 -15.51 2.08 -16.43
CA LEU A 721 -14.56 3.10 -15.96
C LEU A 721 -15.13 4.52 -16.11
N PHE A 722 -15.90 4.76 -17.17
CA PHE A 722 -16.44 6.07 -17.51
C PHE A 722 -17.97 6.02 -17.72
N PRO A 723 -18.78 5.94 -16.64
CA PRO A 723 -20.24 5.82 -16.75
C PRO A 723 -20.92 7.09 -17.28
N ASN A 724 -20.22 8.22 -17.37
CA ASN A 724 -20.73 9.44 -18.01
C ASN A 724 -20.60 9.34 -19.54
N ASN A 725 -21.72 9.46 -20.26
CA ASN A 725 -21.77 9.31 -21.72
C ASN A 725 -20.79 10.20 -22.50
N ASP A 726 -20.58 11.45 -22.07
CA ASP A 726 -19.69 12.38 -22.79
C ASP A 726 -18.21 12.00 -22.57
N GLN A 727 -17.86 11.59 -21.36
CA GLN A 727 -16.52 11.11 -21.02
C GLN A 727 -16.21 9.76 -21.69
N TYR A 728 -17.17 8.83 -21.66
CA TYR A 728 -17.11 7.54 -22.35
C TYR A 728 -16.79 7.72 -23.84
N LEU A 729 -17.55 8.56 -24.55
CA LEU A 729 -17.38 8.77 -25.99
C LEU A 729 -16.02 9.41 -26.31
N ALA A 730 -15.54 10.31 -25.45
CA ALA A 730 -14.24 10.96 -25.61
C ALA A 730 -13.08 9.96 -25.42
N GLU A 731 -13.10 9.17 -24.34
CA GLU A 731 -12.07 8.17 -24.05
C GLU A 731 -12.04 7.06 -25.10
N LYS A 732 -13.22 6.55 -25.48
CA LYS A 732 -13.37 5.57 -26.57
C LYS A 732 -12.73 6.07 -27.88
N TRP A 733 -13.00 7.32 -28.25
CA TRP A 733 -12.42 7.91 -29.45
C TRP A 733 -10.90 8.11 -29.34
N MET A 734 -10.42 8.63 -28.21
CA MET A 734 -8.99 8.87 -27.98
C MET A 734 -8.19 7.57 -28.04
N LEU A 735 -8.66 6.51 -27.39
CA LEU A 735 -8.04 5.20 -27.46
C LEU A 735 -8.01 4.66 -28.89
N ALA A 736 -9.14 4.74 -29.62
CA ALA A 736 -9.22 4.28 -31.00
C ALA A 736 -8.18 4.98 -31.90
N GLU A 737 -8.03 6.30 -31.78
CA GLU A 737 -7.03 7.05 -32.56
C GLU A 737 -5.60 6.76 -32.10
N ALA A 738 -5.37 6.56 -30.80
CA ALA A 738 -4.08 6.16 -30.27
C ALA A 738 -3.64 4.77 -30.77
N CYS A 739 -4.56 3.81 -30.87
CA CYS A 739 -4.32 2.50 -31.46
C CYS A 739 -4.10 2.57 -32.98
N LYS A 740 -4.88 3.36 -33.72
CA LYS A 740 -4.66 3.53 -35.18
C LYS A 740 -3.32 4.18 -35.48
N ALA A 741 -2.91 5.11 -34.62
CA ALA A 741 -1.66 5.81 -34.78
C ALA A 741 -0.47 4.95 -34.41
N SER A 742 -0.58 4.00 -33.46
CA SER A 742 0.53 3.14 -33.04
C SER A 742 1.19 2.43 -34.23
N ASN A 743 2.38 1.89 -34.07
CA ASN A 743 2.99 1.10 -35.12
C ASN A 743 2.30 -0.26 -35.26
N THR A 744 1.98 -0.88 -34.13
CA THR A 744 1.11 -2.05 -34.01
C THR A 744 0.39 -2.00 -32.67
N VAL A 745 -0.74 -2.68 -32.59
CA VAL A 745 -1.43 -2.99 -31.33
C VAL A 745 -1.15 -4.45 -30.98
N ILE A 746 -0.97 -4.76 -29.71
CA ILE A 746 -0.80 -6.12 -29.19
C ILE A 746 -1.96 -6.44 -28.27
N PHE A 747 -2.55 -7.63 -28.48
CA PHE A 747 -3.49 -8.25 -27.55
C PHE A 747 -3.05 -9.67 -27.20
N PRO A 748 -3.45 -10.17 -26.02
CA PRO A 748 -3.17 -11.53 -25.60
C PRO A 748 -4.16 -12.55 -26.17
N GLY A 749 -4.95 -12.24 -27.21
CA GLY A 749 -5.91 -13.15 -27.81
C GLY A 749 -6.63 -12.53 -29.02
N GLU A 750 -7.20 -13.37 -29.88
CA GLU A 750 -7.91 -12.92 -31.09
C GLU A 750 -9.27 -12.28 -30.77
N GLY A 751 -9.95 -12.74 -29.73
CA GLY A 751 -11.23 -12.22 -29.30
C GLY A 751 -11.13 -10.76 -28.88
N ALA A 752 -10.14 -10.41 -28.07
CA ALA A 752 -9.89 -9.03 -27.66
C ALA A 752 -9.41 -8.16 -28.84
N ALA A 753 -8.66 -8.74 -29.78
CA ALA A 753 -8.32 -8.07 -31.04
C ALA A 753 -9.55 -7.75 -31.90
N ARG A 754 -10.48 -8.70 -32.03
CA ARG A 754 -11.77 -8.49 -32.72
C ARG A 754 -12.61 -7.44 -32.01
N ASP A 755 -12.66 -7.48 -30.67
CA ASP A 755 -13.36 -6.46 -29.88
C ASP A 755 -12.87 -5.04 -30.20
N LEU A 756 -11.55 -4.81 -30.20
CA LEU A 756 -11.00 -3.51 -30.60
C LEU A 756 -11.37 -3.17 -32.06
N SER A 757 -11.31 -4.14 -32.97
CA SER A 757 -11.60 -3.88 -34.38
C SER A 757 -13.06 -3.48 -34.62
N GLU A 758 -13.99 -4.24 -34.07
CA GLU A 758 -15.43 -4.06 -34.26
C GLU A 758 -15.96 -2.84 -33.50
N ASN A 759 -15.52 -2.64 -32.25
CA ASN A 759 -16.06 -1.59 -31.40
C ASN A 759 -15.32 -0.25 -31.49
N PHE A 760 -14.05 -0.24 -31.93
CA PHE A 760 -13.20 0.95 -31.97
C PHE A 760 -12.69 1.29 -33.39
N GLY A 761 -12.97 0.43 -34.38
CA GLY A 761 -12.66 0.68 -35.79
C GLY A 761 -11.16 0.67 -36.09
N VAL A 762 -10.38 -0.11 -35.33
CA VAL A 762 -8.95 -0.36 -35.58
C VAL A 762 -8.85 -1.54 -36.57
N ALA A 763 -8.09 -1.38 -37.65
CA ALA A 763 -8.01 -2.41 -38.68
C ALA A 763 -7.28 -3.65 -38.15
N MET A 764 -7.78 -4.85 -38.48
CA MET A 764 -7.20 -6.12 -37.98
C MET A 764 -5.74 -6.34 -38.39
N ASP A 765 -5.31 -5.83 -39.54
CA ASP A 765 -3.90 -5.87 -39.99
C ASP A 765 -2.96 -5.02 -39.10
N LYS A 766 -3.52 -4.14 -38.28
CA LYS A 766 -2.80 -3.33 -37.29
C LYS A 766 -2.59 -4.05 -35.96
N ILE A 767 -3.30 -5.15 -35.74
CA ILE A 767 -3.35 -5.85 -34.46
C ILE A 767 -2.56 -7.15 -34.59
N THR A 768 -1.60 -7.34 -33.69
CA THR A 768 -0.80 -8.55 -33.56
C THR A 768 -1.19 -9.25 -32.27
N THR A 769 -1.50 -10.54 -32.33
CA THR A 769 -1.81 -11.32 -31.13
C THR A 769 -0.57 -12.03 -30.61
N ILE A 770 -0.16 -11.72 -29.38
CA ILE A 770 0.92 -12.42 -28.67
C ILE A 770 0.38 -12.77 -27.29
N TRP A 771 0.29 -14.07 -26.99
CA TRP A 771 -0.17 -14.54 -25.68
C TRP A 771 0.67 -13.91 -24.55
N ASN A 772 0.05 -13.71 -23.39
CA ASN A 772 0.78 -13.31 -22.20
C ASN A 772 1.74 -14.44 -21.78
N PRO A 773 3.03 -14.14 -21.53
CA PRO A 773 4.00 -15.15 -21.13
C PRO A 773 3.75 -15.63 -19.71
N VAL A 774 3.84 -16.95 -19.50
CA VAL A 774 3.68 -17.59 -18.19
C VAL A 774 4.89 -18.46 -17.89
N ASN A 775 5.55 -18.25 -16.74
CA ASN A 775 6.71 -19.07 -16.35
C ASN A 775 6.24 -20.41 -15.75
N CYS A 776 5.94 -21.38 -16.61
CA CYS A 776 5.35 -22.65 -16.19
C CYS A 776 6.30 -23.46 -15.29
N MET A 777 7.62 -23.34 -15.51
CA MET A 777 8.61 -24.02 -14.67
C MET A 777 8.61 -23.48 -13.23
N GLN A 778 8.57 -22.16 -13.07
CA GLN A 778 8.51 -21.52 -11.76
C GLN A 778 7.22 -21.87 -11.03
N ILE A 779 6.07 -21.81 -11.72
CA ILE A 779 4.76 -22.19 -11.16
C ILE A 779 4.80 -23.63 -10.66
N ARG A 780 5.28 -24.58 -11.46
CA ARG A 780 5.41 -26.00 -11.07
C ARG A 780 6.34 -26.23 -9.87
N ARG A 781 7.35 -25.37 -9.68
CA ARG A 781 8.23 -25.43 -8.52
C ARG A 781 7.54 -24.88 -7.28
N GLN A 782 6.85 -23.75 -7.42
CA GLN A 782 6.13 -23.09 -6.34
C GLN A 782 4.90 -23.88 -5.88
N SER A 783 4.23 -24.59 -6.79
CA SER A 783 3.08 -25.44 -6.47
C SER A 783 3.44 -26.64 -5.60
N LYS A 784 4.71 -27.07 -5.59
CA LYS A 784 5.24 -28.16 -4.76
C LYS A 784 5.74 -27.70 -3.39
N GLN A 785 5.68 -26.40 -3.10
CA GLN A 785 6.07 -25.89 -1.79
C GLN A 785 5.08 -26.34 -0.72
N ARG A 786 5.58 -26.54 0.50
CA ARG A 786 4.75 -26.88 1.65
C ARG A 786 4.02 -25.62 2.14
N ASP A 787 2.71 -25.73 2.31
CA ASP A 787 1.83 -24.67 2.79
C ASP A 787 0.87 -25.26 3.84
N GLU A 788 1.02 -24.84 5.09
CA GLU A 788 0.26 -25.37 6.23
C GLU A 788 -1.24 -25.03 6.14
N HIS A 789 -1.60 -23.89 5.53
CA HIS A 789 -3.00 -23.51 5.37
C HIS A 789 -3.69 -24.40 4.33
N VAL A 790 -2.99 -24.75 3.24
CA VAL A 790 -3.47 -25.72 2.25
C VAL A 790 -3.62 -27.10 2.88
N LEU A 791 -2.64 -27.56 3.67
CA LEU A 791 -2.72 -28.85 4.37
C LEU A 791 -3.93 -28.90 5.31
N THR A 792 -4.17 -27.83 6.07
CA THR A 792 -5.34 -27.70 6.94
C THR A 792 -6.64 -27.76 6.14
N TRP A 793 -6.74 -27.01 5.03
CA TRP A 793 -7.93 -27.03 4.18
C TRP A 793 -8.18 -28.42 3.57
N VAL A 794 -7.14 -29.11 3.11
CA VAL A 794 -7.22 -30.47 2.59
C VAL A 794 -7.69 -31.45 3.66
N GLU A 795 -7.18 -31.33 4.89
CA GLU A 795 -7.59 -32.15 6.03
C GLU A 795 -9.06 -31.91 6.41
N VAL A 796 -9.50 -30.65 6.47
CA VAL A 796 -10.90 -30.27 6.74
C VAL A 796 -11.83 -30.74 5.62
N ALA A 797 -11.40 -30.63 4.36
CA ALA A 797 -12.15 -31.10 3.22
C ALA A 797 -12.33 -32.63 3.23
N LYS A 798 -11.39 -33.39 3.81
CA LYS A 798 -11.40 -34.87 3.84
C LYS A 798 -11.63 -35.44 2.43
N THR A 799 -12.68 -36.25 2.28
CA THR A 799 -13.11 -36.90 1.04
C THR A 799 -13.99 -36.02 0.15
N LYS A 800 -14.26 -34.76 0.52
CA LYS A 800 -15.00 -33.81 -0.32
C LYS A 800 -14.18 -33.48 -1.58
N PHE A 801 -14.88 -33.24 -2.68
CA PHE A 801 -14.29 -32.74 -3.93
C PHE A 801 -13.83 -31.30 -3.76
N LYS A 802 -12.55 -31.03 -4.04
CA LYS A 802 -11.88 -29.77 -3.74
C LYS A 802 -11.88 -28.87 -4.97
N MET A 803 -12.46 -27.68 -4.81
CA MET A 803 -12.55 -26.66 -5.84
C MET A 803 -11.75 -25.45 -5.40
N VAL A 804 -11.16 -24.73 -6.35
CA VAL A 804 -10.46 -23.47 -6.07
C VAL A 804 -10.89 -22.38 -7.03
N HIS A 805 -11.05 -21.17 -6.52
CA HIS A 805 -11.20 -19.95 -7.31
C HIS A 805 -10.06 -19.00 -6.95
N VAL A 806 -9.43 -18.37 -7.94
CA VAL A 806 -8.32 -17.43 -7.72
C VAL A 806 -8.59 -16.14 -8.48
N GLY A 807 -8.67 -15.02 -7.78
CA GLY A 807 -8.96 -13.72 -8.39
C GLY A 807 -9.26 -12.61 -7.38
N ARG A 808 -9.24 -11.36 -7.85
CA ARG A 808 -9.68 -10.20 -7.05
C ARG A 808 -11.15 -10.33 -6.68
N LEU A 809 -11.51 -9.98 -5.45
CA LEU A 809 -12.90 -9.99 -4.98
C LEU A 809 -13.65 -8.73 -5.43
N ASP A 810 -14.00 -8.69 -6.72
CA ASP A 810 -14.84 -7.65 -7.31
C ASP A 810 -15.89 -8.20 -8.30
N GLY A 811 -16.78 -7.31 -8.74
CA GLY A 811 -17.87 -7.65 -9.66
C GLY A 811 -17.45 -8.19 -11.03
N GLU A 812 -16.19 -8.02 -11.47
CA GLU A 812 -15.69 -8.62 -12.71
C GLU A 812 -15.63 -10.14 -12.60
N LYS A 813 -15.16 -10.66 -11.45
CA LYS A 813 -14.94 -12.10 -11.23
C LYS A 813 -16.23 -12.88 -10.91
N ASN A 814 -17.35 -12.18 -10.79
CA ASN A 814 -18.70 -12.74 -10.70
C ASN A 814 -18.88 -13.77 -9.57
N HIS A 815 -18.49 -13.40 -8.36
CA HIS A 815 -18.65 -14.25 -7.17
C HIS A 815 -20.12 -14.62 -6.87
N GLU A 816 -21.07 -13.89 -7.45
CA GLU A 816 -22.49 -14.25 -7.44
C GLU A 816 -22.74 -15.62 -8.07
N LEU A 817 -22.31 -15.80 -9.32
CA LEU A 817 -22.44 -17.06 -10.03
C LEU A 817 -21.68 -18.18 -9.31
N LEU A 818 -20.49 -17.89 -8.79
CA LEU A 818 -19.69 -18.85 -8.02
C LEU A 818 -20.44 -19.43 -6.81
N LEU A 819 -21.12 -18.56 -6.04
CA LEU A 819 -21.90 -18.99 -4.90
C LEU A 819 -23.21 -19.68 -5.31
N GLU A 820 -23.83 -19.27 -6.41
CA GLU A 820 -25.01 -19.95 -6.97
C GLU A 820 -24.70 -21.39 -7.41
N ILE A 821 -23.52 -21.62 -7.99
CA ILE A 821 -23.01 -22.96 -8.31
C ILE A 821 -22.88 -23.80 -7.04
N CYS A 822 -22.34 -23.22 -5.95
CA CYS A 822 -22.21 -23.91 -4.67
C CYS A 822 -23.58 -24.27 -4.08
N VAL A 823 -24.57 -23.36 -4.16
CA VAL A 823 -25.95 -23.62 -3.75
C VAL A 823 -26.54 -24.78 -4.55
N GLU A 824 -26.31 -24.80 -5.86
CA GLU A 824 -26.83 -25.86 -6.73
C GLU A 824 -26.20 -27.23 -6.45
N LEU A 825 -24.88 -27.30 -6.31
CA LEU A 825 -24.17 -28.53 -5.90
C LEU A 825 -24.66 -29.04 -4.53
N LYS A 826 -24.90 -28.12 -3.58
CA LYS A 826 -25.44 -28.45 -2.26
C LYS A 826 -26.87 -29.00 -2.35
N LYS A 827 -27.74 -28.40 -3.17
CA LYS A 827 -29.11 -28.89 -3.41
C LYS A 827 -29.13 -30.31 -3.99
N ARG A 828 -28.14 -30.63 -4.84
CA ARG A 828 -27.95 -31.97 -5.44
C ARG A 828 -27.32 -32.98 -4.48
N GLY A 829 -26.98 -32.58 -3.25
CA GLY A 829 -26.38 -33.46 -2.24
C GLY A 829 -24.92 -33.81 -2.50
N ARG A 830 -24.21 -33.04 -3.33
CA ARG A 830 -22.79 -33.27 -3.63
C ARG A 830 -21.89 -32.79 -2.50
N ALA A 831 -20.86 -33.57 -2.16
CA ALA A 831 -19.90 -33.25 -1.13
C ALA A 831 -18.68 -32.50 -1.72
N PHE A 832 -18.59 -31.20 -1.47
CA PHE A 832 -17.51 -30.35 -2.00
C PHE A 832 -16.94 -29.38 -0.96
N SER A 833 -15.75 -28.86 -1.26
CA SER A 833 -15.06 -27.80 -0.52
C SER A 833 -14.45 -26.81 -1.51
N LEU A 834 -14.79 -25.52 -1.43
CA LEU A 834 -14.31 -24.44 -2.28
C LEU A 834 -13.37 -23.52 -1.49
N ALA A 835 -12.15 -23.36 -1.95
CA ALA A 835 -11.25 -22.30 -1.50
C ALA A 835 -11.31 -21.10 -2.47
N ILE A 836 -11.62 -19.92 -1.95
CA ILE A 836 -11.59 -18.65 -2.71
C ILE A 836 -10.34 -17.88 -2.28
N VAL A 837 -9.37 -17.79 -3.19
CA VAL A 837 -8.06 -17.14 -2.99
C VAL A 837 -8.05 -15.76 -3.63
N GLY A 838 -7.93 -14.73 -2.81
CA GLY A 838 -7.88 -13.34 -3.24
C GLY A 838 -8.53 -12.37 -2.27
N GLU A 839 -8.36 -11.08 -2.54
CA GLU A 839 -8.94 -9.97 -1.77
C GLU A 839 -9.61 -8.95 -2.67
N GLY A 840 -10.52 -8.15 -2.11
CA GLY A 840 -11.17 -7.08 -2.84
C GLY A 840 -12.41 -6.51 -2.15
N ARG A 841 -12.93 -5.44 -2.74
CA ARG A 841 -14.04 -4.63 -2.21
C ARG A 841 -15.32 -5.41 -1.93
N ASP A 842 -15.56 -6.52 -2.62
CA ASP A 842 -16.79 -7.30 -2.49
C ASP A 842 -16.68 -8.40 -1.43
N ARG A 843 -15.54 -8.53 -0.73
CA ARG A 843 -15.31 -9.58 0.30
C ARG A 843 -16.47 -9.70 1.30
N HIS A 844 -16.87 -8.58 1.91
CA HIS A 844 -17.93 -8.57 2.90
C HIS A 844 -19.27 -9.04 2.32
N TRP A 845 -19.59 -8.63 1.09
CA TRP A 845 -20.81 -9.08 0.40
C TRP A 845 -20.79 -10.60 0.14
N ILE A 846 -19.62 -11.16 -0.23
CA ILE A 846 -19.43 -12.60 -0.41
C ILE A 846 -19.64 -13.34 0.93
N GLU A 847 -19.05 -12.85 2.03
CA GLU A 847 -19.21 -13.41 3.38
C GLU A 847 -20.69 -13.46 3.79
N GLN A 848 -21.43 -12.37 3.59
CA GLN A 848 -22.87 -12.31 3.89
C GLN A 848 -23.69 -13.27 3.02
N LYS A 849 -23.34 -13.40 1.73
CA LYS A 849 -24.04 -14.35 0.83
C LYS A 849 -23.73 -15.81 1.21
N ILE A 850 -22.51 -16.13 1.63
CA ILE A 850 -22.16 -17.46 2.19
C ILE A 850 -23.02 -17.78 3.42
N LEU A 851 -23.15 -16.84 4.37
CA LEU A 851 -23.97 -17.01 5.57
C LEU A 851 -25.45 -17.22 5.21
N LYS A 852 -25.99 -16.34 4.34
CA LYS A 852 -27.39 -16.38 3.92
C LYS A 852 -27.78 -17.69 3.25
N GLU A 853 -26.91 -18.22 2.39
CA GLU A 853 -27.14 -19.46 1.64
C GLU A 853 -26.70 -20.73 2.41
N ASN A 854 -26.27 -20.57 3.66
CA ASN A 854 -25.80 -21.64 4.54
C ASN A 854 -24.59 -22.43 3.97
N LEU A 855 -23.62 -21.76 3.35
CA LEU A 855 -22.46 -22.37 2.69
C LEU A 855 -21.17 -22.43 3.53
N GLN A 856 -21.25 -22.10 4.83
CA GLN A 856 -20.09 -21.94 5.72
C GLN A 856 -19.23 -23.21 5.86
N GLU A 857 -19.81 -24.40 5.66
CA GLU A 857 -19.09 -25.67 5.75
C GLU A 857 -18.43 -26.10 4.43
N GLN A 858 -18.75 -25.40 3.34
CA GLN A 858 -18.30 -25.72 1.99
C GLN A 858 -17.40 -24.64 1.40
N VAL A 859 -17.57 -23.36 1.75
CA VAL A 859 -16.87 -22.25 1.09
C VAL A 859 -15.95 -21.53 2.07
N PHE A 860 -14.68 -21.42 1.72
CA PHE A 860 -13.62 -20.83 2.54
C PHE A 860 -13.01 -19.61 1.81
N LEU A 861 -13.10 -18.43 2.42
CA LEU A 861 -12.44 -17.22 1.95
C LEU A 861 -11.03 -17.14 2.54
N VAL A 862 -10.05 -17.52 1.72
CA VAL A 862 -8.65 -17.71 2.10
C VAL A 862 -7.86 -16.39 2.11
N GLY A 863 -8.40 -15.35 1.48
CA GLY A 863 -7.73 -14.07 1.35
C GLY A 863 -6.56 -14.11 0.35
N GLN A 864 -5.77 -13.04 0.32
CA GLN A 864 -4.65 -12.90 -0.61
C GLN A 864 -3.50 -13.81 -0.19
N GLN A 865 -3.01 -14.61 -1.13
CA GLN A 865 -1.91 -15.55 -0.90
C GLN A 865 -0.68 -15.13 -1.69
N LYS A 866 0.50 -15.15 -1.05
CA LYS A 866 1.79 -14.88 -1.73
C LYS A 866 2.10 -15.93 -2.80
N ASN A 867 1.70 -17.18 -2.55
CA ASN A 867 1.83 -18.29 -3.47
C ASN A 867 0.47 -19.01 -3.63
N PRO A 868 -0.35 -18.62 -4.63
CA PRO A 868 -1.64 -19.27 -4.87
C PRO A 868 -1.52 -20.67 -5.52
N TYR A 869 -0.32 -21.05 -5.99
CA TYR A 869 -0.13 -22.28 -6.78
C TYR A 869 -0.22 -23.55 -5.92
N THR A 870 0.04 -23.45 -4.61
CA THR A 870 -0.15 -24.54 -3.65
C THR A 870 -1.64 -24.89 -3.51
N TRP A 871 -2.50 -23.88 -3.47
CA TRP A 871 -3.95 -24.03 -3.46
C TRP A 871 -4.49 -24.63 -4.76
N MET A 872 -3.97 -24.16 -5.90
CA MET A 872 -4.31 -24.73 -7.21
C MET A 872 -3.95 -26.21 -7.29
N ALA A 873 -2.71 -26.58 -6.94
CA ALA A 873 -2.25 -27.96 -7.00
C ALA A 873 -2.94 -28.91 -6.03
N ALA A 874 -3.46 -28.40 -4.91
CA ALA A 874 -4.21 -29.20 -3.94
C ALA A 874 -5.70 -29.39 -4.30
N ALA A 875 -6.23 -28.63 -5.26
CA ALA A 875 -7.61 -28.73 -5.71
C ALA A 875 -7.79 -29.82 -6.78
N ASP A 876 -8.97 -30.41 -6.83
CA ASP A 876 -9.38 -31.32 -7.91
C ASP A 876 -9.73 -30.54 -9.18
N THR A 877 -10.25 -29.32 -9.04
CA THR A 877 -10.54 -28.41 -10.16
C THR A 877 -10.42 -26.94 -9.78
N LEU A 878 -9.98 -26.10 -10.72
CA LEU A 878 -10.16 -24.66 -10.67
C LEU A 878 -11.49 -24.27 -11.33
N ILE A 879 -12.18 -23.28 -10.76
CA ILE A 879 -13.45 -22.72 -11.23
C ILE A 879 -13.27 -21.24 -11.57
N LEU A 880 -13.55 -20.86 -12.82
CA LEU A 880 -13.55 -19.48 -13.27
C LEU A 880 -14.98 -19.03 -13.66
N THR A 881 -15.47 -17.97 -13.01
CA THR A 881 -16.84 -17.45 -13.19
C THR A 881 -16.90 -16.05 -13.79
N SER A 882 -15.75 -15.47 -14.16
CA SER A 882 -15.62 -14.07 -14.59
C SER A 882 -16.61 -13.64 -15.68
N ARG A 883 -17.13 -12.41 -15.57
CA ARG A 883 -18.06 -11.83 -16.55
C ARG A 883 -17.42 -11.63 -17.93
N PHE A 884 -16.12 -11.35 -17.96
CA PHE A 884 -15.26 -11.24 -19.15
C PHE A 884 -13.80 -11.49 -18.74
N GLU A 885 -12.96 -11.85 -19.70
CA GLU A 885 -11.51 -12.04 -19.50
C GLU A 885 -10.78 -11.74 -20.82
N SER A 886 -9.80 -10.84 -20.83
CA SER A 886 -8.96 -10.64 -22.03
C SER A 886 -7.99 -11.83 -22.24
N PHE A 887 -7.41 -12.29 -21.14
CA PHE A 887 -6.58 -13.48 -21.03
C PHE A 887 -6.61 -13.98 -19.59
N ALA A 888 -7.29 -15.10 -19.37
CA ALA A 888 -7.45 -15.69 -18.05
C ALA A 888 -6.16 -16.41 -17.60
N LEU A 889 -5.19 -15.64 -17.08
CA LEU A 889 -3.89 -16.15 -16.57
C LEU A 889 -4.08 -17.35 -15.65
N VAL A 890 -5.07 -17.29 -14.75
CA VAL A 890 -5.36 -18.33 -13.75
C VAL A 890 -5.71 -19.69 -14.36
N LEU A 891 -6.27 -19.74 -15.57
CA LEU A 891 -6.51 -21.02 -16.26
C LEU A 891 -5.19 -21.67 -16.68
N VAL A 892 -4.26 -20.87 -17.21
CA VAL A 892 -2.93 -21.35 -17.61
C VAL A 892 -2.12 -21.76 -16.38
N GLU A 893 -2.20 -20.97 -15.30
CA GLU A 893 -1.54 -21.27 -14.02
C GLU A 893 -2.06 -22.58 -13.40
N ALA A 894 -3.37 -22.81 -13.38
CA ALA A 894 -3.96 -24.05 -12.88
C ALA A 894 -3.57 -25.26 -13.73
N MET A 895 -3.64 -25.16 -15.06
CA MET A 895 -3.14 -26.21 -15.94
C MET A 895 -1.63 -26.49 -15.73
N ALA A 896 -0.83 -25.45 -15.45
CA ALA A 896 0.59 -25.61 -15.13
C ALA A 896 0.83 -26.25 -13.76
N CYS A 897 -0.08 -26.06 -12.80
CA CYS A 897 -0.08 -26.73 -11.49
C CYS A 897 -0.49 -28.20 -11.59
N GLY A 898 -1.20 -28.59 -12.65
CA GLY A 898 -1.75 -29.94 -12.81
C GLY A 898 -3.19 -30.07 -12.33
N THR A 899 -3.95 -28.99 -12.43
CA THR A 899 -5.33 -28.91 -11.94
C THR A 899 -6.28 -28.86 -13.14
N ALA A 900 -7.34 -29.67 -13.11
CA ALA A 900 -8.41 -29.58 -14.11
C ALA A 900 -9.10 -28.20 -14.02
N VAL A 901 -9.68 -27.73 -15.11
CA VAL A 901 -10.28 -26.38 -15.16
C VAL A 901 -11.69 -26.43 -15.73
N VAL A 902 -12.60 -25.74 -15.04
CA VAL A 902 -13.96 -25.44 -15.52
C VAL A 902 -14.10 -23.93 -15.55
N SER A 903 -14.53 -23.40 -16.69
CA SER A 903 -14.66 -21.96 -16.91
C SER A 903 -15.98 -21.64 -17.57
N VAL A 904 -16.51 -20.44 -17.29
CA VAL A 904 -17.50 -19.84 -18.17
C VAL A 904 -16.86 -19.53 -19.52
N ASP A 905 -17.65 -19.62 -20.58
CA ASP A 905 -17.35 -19.13 -21.92
C ASP A 905 -17.78 -17.65 -21.99
N CYS A 906 -17.08 -16.82 -21.23
CA CYS A 906 -17.29 -15.38 -21.23
C CYS A 906 -16.61 -14.71 -22.44
N PRO A 907 -16.96 -13.45 -22.78
CA PRO A 907 -16.38 -12.78 -23.93
C PRO A 907 -14.86 -12.74 -23.88
N THR A 908 -14.24 -13.38 -24.89
CA THR A 908 -12.78 -13.47 -25.12
C THR A 908 -12.03 -14.25 -24.02
N GLY A 909 -10.81 -14.75 -24.28
CA GLY A 909 -9.96 -15.36 -23.24
C GLY A 909 -10.15 -16.88 -23.03
N PRO A 910 -11.05 -17.38 -22.14
CA PRO A 910 -11.16 -18.79 -21.79
C PRO A 910 -11.39 -19.74 -22.97
N GLY A 911 -12.26 -19.36 -23.90
CA GLY A 911 -12.52 -20.13 -25.12
C GLY A 911 -11.26 -20.41 -25.93
N GLU A 912 -10.36 -19.43 -26.05
CA GLU A 912 -9.11 -19.56 -26.80
C GLU A 912 -8.04 -20.33 -26.04
N ILE A 913 -7.93 -20.10 -24.72
CA ILE A 913 -6.99 -20.80 -23.85
C ILE A 913 -7.31 -22.31 -23.86
N LEU A 914 -8.59 -22.65 -23.68
CA LEU A 914 -9.09 -24.02 -23.62
C LEU A 914 -9.41 -24.62 -25.00
N LYS A 915 -9.22 -23.85 -26.09
CA LYS A 915 -9.47 -24.26 -27.47
C LYS A 915 -10.87 -24.85 -27.65
N ASN A 916 -11.88 -24.06 -27.30
CA ASN A 916 -13.30 -24.42 -27.33
C ASN A 916 -13.63 -25.70 -26.53
N GLY A 917 -12.98 -25.85 -25.38
CA GLY A 917 -13.23 -26.94 -24.43
C GLY A 917 -12.39 -28.21 -24.66
N ALA A 918 -11.39 -28.16 -25.55
CA ALA A 918 -10.49 -29.31 -25.78
C ALA A 918 -9.53 -29.58 -24.61
N TYR A 919 -9.27 -28.59 -23.75
CA TYR A 919 -8.30 -28.67 -22.63
C TYR A 919 -8.91 -28.36 -21.25
N GLY A 920 -10.24 -28.35 -21.15
CA GLY A 920 -11.00 -28.03 -19.95
C GLY A 920 -12.46 -27.85 -20.30
N VAL A 921 -13.34 -27.69 -19.30
CA VAL A 921 -14.78 -27.55 -19.57
C VAL A 921 -15.15 -26.09 -19.72
N LEU A 922 -15.86 -25.77 -20.80
CA LEU A 922 -16.49 -24.46 -21.03
C LEU A 922 -17.99 -24.58 -20.84
N VAL A 923 -18.55 -23.61 -20.12
CA VAL A 923 -19.98 -23.53 -19.81
C VAL A 923 -20.51 -22.18 -20.24
N GLU A 924 -21.72 -22.14 -20.79
CA GLU A 924 -22.36 -20.86 -21.15
C GLU A 924 -22.40 -19.89 -19.95
N ASN A 925 -22.11 -18.62 -20.21
CA ASN A 925 -22.01 -17.61 -19.16
C ASN A 925 -23.38 -17.39 -18.47
N TYR A 926 -23.38 -17.22 -17.15
CA TYR A 926 -24.57 -17.02 -16.30
C TYR A 926 -25.50 -18.25 -16.08
N ASP A 927 -25.08 -19.47 -16.41
CA ASP A 927 -25.85 -20.69 -16.09
C ASP A 927 -25.21 -21.50 -14.93
N ALA A 928 -25.68 -21.24 -13.71
CA ALA A 928 -25.21 -21.96 -12.51
C ALA A 928 -25.54 -23.47 -12.55
N ASN A 929 -26.63 -23.87 -13.21
CA ASN A 929 -27.07 -25.26 -13.27
C ASN A 929 -26.21 -26.08 -14.24
N ALA A 930 -25.96 -25.55 -15.44
CA ALA A 930 -25.04 -26.15 -16.39
C ALA A 930 -23.63 -26.22 -15.82
N PHE A 931 -23.19 -25.19 -15.09
CA PHE A 931 -21.87 -25.18 -14.48
C PHE A 931 -21.75 -26.21 -13.35
N ALA A 932 -22.75 -26.32 -12.48
CA ALA A 932 -22.79 -27.36 -11.47
C ALA A 932 -22.75 -28.77 -12.11
N THR A 933 -23.44 -28.97 -13.24
CA THR A 933 -23.42 -30.24 -14.00
C THR A 933 -22.04 -30.56 -14.57
N ALA A 934 -21.33 -29.55 -15.09
CA ALA A 934 -19.95 -29.70 -15.55
C ALA A 934 -19.01 -30.12 -14.41
N VAL A 935 -19.14 -29.48 -13.24
CA VAL A 935 -18.35 -29.85 -12.06
C VAL A 935 -18.70 -31.27 -11.61
N GLU A 936 -19.99 -31.63 -11.53
CA GLU A 936 -20.43 -33.01 -11.17
C GLU A 936 -19.86 -34.07 -12.09
N THR A 937 -19.81 -33.79 -13.40
CA THR A 937 -19.19 -34.70 -14.37
C THR A 937 -17.72 -34.96 -14.01
N LEU A 938 -16.97 -33.92 -13.62
CA LEU A 938 -15.60 -34.08 -13.15
C LEU A 938 -15.51 -34.73 -11.76
N MET A 939 -16.52 -34.60 -10.90
CA MET A 939 -16.57 -35.32 -9.63
C MET A 939 -16.75 -36.83 -9.85
N ASP A 940 -17.58 -37.22 -10.83
CA ASP A 940 -17.97 -38.61 -11.08
C ASP A 940 -17.01 -39.34 -12.02
N ASP A 941 -16.29 -38.63 -12.90
CA ASP A 941 -15.36 -39.21 -13.86
C ASP A 941 -13.91 -38.75 -13.60
N GLU A 942 -13.19 -39.51 -12.77
CA GLU A 942 -11.77 -39.30 -12.51
C GLU A 942 -10.89 -39.50 -13.74
N HIS A 943 -11.26 -40.40 -14.66
CA HIS A 943 -10.49 -40.62 -15.88
C HIS A 943 -10.54 -39.39 -16.79
N LEU A 944 -11.73 -38.80 -16.96
CA LEU A 944 -11.90 -37.54 -17.68
C LEU A 944 -11.09 -36.41 -17.01
N ARG A 945 -11.18 -36.27 -15.68
CA ARG A 945 -10.44 -35.25 -14.92
C ARG A 945 -8.92 -35.39 -15.09
N MET A 946 -8.39 -36.61 -14.99
CA MET A 946 -6.96 -36.86 -15.18
C MET A 946 -6.52 -36.68 -16.64
N SER A 947 -7.36 -37.04 -17.61
CA SER A 947 -7.10 -36.76 -19.03
C SER A 947 -7.04 -35.26 -19.33
N MET A 948 -7.91 -34.46 -18.70
CA MET A 948 -7.85 -32.99 -18.78
C MET A 948 -6.56 -32.43 -18.16
N VAL A 949 -6.12 -32.96 -17.02
CA VAL A 949 -4.84 -32.56 -16.41
C VAL A 949 -3.67 -32.83 -17.36
N GLU A 950 -3.61 -34.03 -17.96
CA GLU A 950 -2.53 -34.41 -18.89
C GLU A 950 -2.52 -33.52 -20.15
N THR A 951 -3.69 -33.33 -20.77
CA THR A 951 -3.81 -32.51 -21.98
C THR A 951 -3.57 -31.03 -21.70
N GLY A 952 -4.02 -30.52 -20.55
CA GLY A 952 -3.72 -29.17 -20.06
C GLY A 952 -2.22 -28.95 -19.84
N TYR A 953 -1.53 -29.92 -19.24
CA TYR A 953 -0.06 -29.88 -19.08
C TYR A 953 0.70 -29.75 -20.41
N ALA A 954 0.20 -30.40 -21.47
CA ALA A 954 0.76 -30.25 -22.81
C ALA A 954 0.45 -28.87 -23.40
N ARG A 955 -0.79 -28.38 -23.23
CA ARG A 955 -1.26 -27.09 -23.74
C ARG A 955 -0.49 -25.89 -23.19
N VAL A 956 -0.11 -25.90 -21.91
CA VAL A 956 0.58 -24.75 -21.31
C VAL A 956 1.92 -24.39 -21.97
N GLY A 957 2.55 -25.32 -22.71
CA GLY A 957 3.77 -25.05 -23.45
C GLY A 957 3.64 -23.95 -24.51
N GLU A 958 2.42 -23.69 -25.01
CA GLU A 958 2.16 -22.61 -25.97
C GLU A 958 2.20 -21.21 -25.34
N PHE A 959 1.99 -21.12 -24.03
CA PHE A 959 1.99 -19.87 -23.26
C PHE A 959 3.29 -19.67 -22.46
N ASP A 960 4.18 -20.66 -22.45
CA ASP A 960 5.42 -20.61 -21.68
C ASP A 960 6.34 -19.48 -22.16
N VAL A 961 7.08 -18.87 -21.22
CA VAL A 961 8.10 -17.84 -21.50
C VAL A 961 9.04 -18.25 -22.65
N LYS A 962 9.44 -19.53 -22.74
CA LYS A 962 10.34 -20.01 -23.81
C LYS A 962 9.72 -19.92 -25.21
N THR A 963 8.40 -19.99 -25.30
CA THR A 963 7.65 -19.94 -26.57
C THR A 963 7.27 -18.50 -26.93
N ILE A 964 6.93 -17.69 -25.92
CA ILE A 964 6.37 -16.35 -26.12
C ILE A 964 7.43 -15.27 -26.26
N ILE A 965 8.51 -15.32 -25.49
CA ILE A 965 9.57 -14.30 -25.51
C ILE A 965 10.21 -14.15 -26.89
N PRO A 966 10.53 -15.22 -27.64
CA PRO A 966 11.04 -15.08 -29.01
C PRO A 966 10.11 -14.30 -29.95
N LYS A 967 8.79 -14.37 -29.76
CA LYS A 967 7.82 -13.60 -30.56
C LYS A 967 7.86 -12.11 -30.22
N TRP A 968 8.07 -11.78 -28.95
CA TRP A 968 8.31 -10.40 -28.52
C TRP A 968 9.63 -9.87 -29.09
N GLU A 969 10.71 -10.66 -29.04
CA GLU A 969 12.00 -10.26 -29.61
C GLU A 969 11.92 -10.04 -31.13
N GLU A 970 11.26 -10.93 -31.88
CA GLU A 970 11.04 -10.77 -33.32
C GLU A 970 10.25 -9.48 -33.63
N LEU A 971 9.23 -9.18 -32.82
CA LEU A 971 8.49 -7.93 -32.97
C LEU A 971 9.38 -6.71 -32.67
N LEU A 972 10.15 -6.73 -31.59
CA LEU A 972 11.08 -5.65 -31.23
C LEU A 972 12.11 -5.41 -32.34
N ASP A 973 12.63 -6.48 -32.95
CA ASP A 973 13.57 -6.37 -34.06
C ASP A 973 13.00 -5.63 -35.24
N ARG A 974 11.81 -6.05 -35.70
CA ARG A 974 11.10 -5.39 -36.81
C ARG A 974 10.81 -3.93 -36.50
N MET A 975 10.51 -3.62 -35.24
CA MET A 975 10.16 -2.28 -34.79
C MET A 975 11.36 -1.34 -34.74
N SER A 976 12.53 -1.81 -34.29
CA SER A 976 13.76 -1.04 -34.26
C SER A 976 14.31 -0.68 -35.65
N GLU A 977 13.89 -1.40 -36.69
CA GLU A 977 14.27 -1.13 -38.09
C GLU A 977 13.39 -0.07 -38.77
N LEU A 978 12.25 0.28 -38.17
CA LEU A 978 11.38 1.33 -38.67
C LEU A 978 12.03 2.70 -38.46
N LYS A 979 12.30 3.41 -39.56
CA LYS A 979 12.74 4.81 -39.49
C LYS A 979 11.69 5.64 -38.73
N ALA A 980 12.15 6.54 -37.86
CA ALA A 980 11.30 7.51 -37.18
C ALA A 980 10.27 8.10 -38.17
N PRO A 981 8.98 8.18 -37.80
CA PRO A 981 7.95 8.63 -38.72
C PRO A 981 8.36 9.99 -39.30
N ALA A 982 8.34 10.10 -40.63
CA ALA A 982 8.63 11.37 -41.31
C ALA A 982 7.78 12.46 -40.65
N LYS A 983 8.40 13.59 -40.27
CA LYS A 983 7.70 14.74 -39.68
C LYS A 983 6.54 15.16 -40.61
N THR A 984 5.35 14.59 -40.40
CA THR A 984 4.15 14.98 -41.14
C THR A 984 3.73 16.33 -40.63
N THR A 985 3.78 17.31 -41.53
CA THR A 985 3.55 18.75 -41.37
C THR A 985 2.11 19.15 -41.04
#